data_AF-A0A2W4R8P5-F1
#
_entry.id   AF-A0A2W4R8P5-F1
#
_cell.length_a   1.000
_cell.length_b   1.000
_cell.length_c   1.000
_cell.angle_alpha   90.00
_cell.angle_beta   90.00
_cell.angle_gamma   90.00
#
_symmetry.space_group_name_H-M   'P 1'
#
loop_
_entity.id
_entity.type
_entity.pdbx_description
1 polymer ?
#
loop_
_entity_poly.entity_id
_entity_poly.type
_entity_poly.pdbx_seq_one_letter_code
_entity_poly.pdbx_strand_id
1 'polypeptide(L)'
;MPDLPSELHDLNYKIAALERLRGTLSDATIDTAMASLRTQNGAIAQGQDALAVGARGIAIQGDSHGNLNTGSHISAQEGAQIIYAEQGATIVMGDVPVTMTAVDRQSALGRYLQHLISQNRYLQLQGIRSGGKLVNIELDRIYVTLRATRLREQRAELGWLSQEMALAPGERHRSMDQTMSGDTTHVTVNDALADHRRLVVLGDPGCGKTTLLRYLTLLYARDLAEETDLVKSKLGLAETGWLPIFLPLRQIGRYLQQHYPNDDGTEGHAILLQFYAQMLKNERIELPTHFFDRWLHDGQAAVLLDGLDEVADPKLRRRVSRLVDSFTRAYPNCRTVVTSRIVGYTDASQLTEGYATTTVRDFTLDDIGVFLSQWHRLVAIGQMGPGPTAEAHAAEQTRQLLDAIEQKDRVRELAINPLMLTVIALVHRDRVKLPDRRADLYQEAVDVLLGKWDEAKGSTEPLILHDRPFDINDRKLVLQQVALTLHEHALKEIDAEPLREILAQQFGDAVDDPREVDAAVNRFLNVIQERTGLLIARAEGTYAFSHLTFQEYLAALAVAGRDDYADYTLKRTAEEWWREVILLEAGYLSTQSKEKTTRLIKAIADNKTEPEPYHNLVLAAECVRDAGANRIVGNLETELRKRLQRELEPPIAKGPFAKLQIWMKQGISAEAAIKQRIAAAEALGKIGGSQYWTMPYGEPDWVNIPAGEFTMGEPKEAHRVALAEFYISRVPITNAQYELFVKATGHEPPKHWNGKRVPRGKEIHPVVYVSWHDAL
;
A
#
# COMPACT_ATOMS: atom_id res chain seq x y z
N MET A 1 30.15 -30.95 -42.56
CA MET A 1 31.22 -31.75 -41.94
C MET A 1 32.54 -31.44 -42.64
N PRO A 2 33.34 -30.56 -42.03
CA PRO A 2 34.78 -30.75 -41.93
C PRO A 2 35.26 -30.67 -40.45
N ASP A 3 36.49 -31.13 -40.19
CA ASP A 3 37.28 -31.11 -38.93
C ASP A 3 37.35 -32.35 -38.01
N LEU A 4 36.89 -33.53 -38.46
CA LEU A 4 37.24 -34.78 -37.74
C LEU A 4 38.76 -35.05 -37.58
N PRO A 5 39.65 -34.73 -38.56
CA PRO A 5 41.07 -35.06 -38.44
C PRO A 5 41.83 -34.20 -37.42
N SER A 6 41.45 -32.93 -37.25
CA SER A 6 42.11 -31.99 -36.32
C SER A 6 41.73 -32.27 -34.87
N GLU A 7 40.45 -32.57 -34.61
CA GLU A 7 39.97 -32.95 -33.28
C GLU A 7 40.57 -34.27 -32.80
N LEU A 8 40.71 -35.27 -33.68
CA LEU A 8 41.39 -36.54 -33.36
C LEU A 8 42.89 -36.34 -33.09
N HIS A 9 43.53 -35.39 -33.77
CA HIS A 9 44.95 -35.09 -33.54
C HIS A 9 45.16 -34.40 -32.18
N ASP A 10 44.30 -33.44 -31.83
CA ASP A 10 44.32 -32.73 -30.54
C ASP A 10 43.99 -33.66 -29.37
N LEU A 11 43.02 -34.58 -29.54
CA LEU A 11 42.69 -35.59 -28.52
C LEU A 11 43.86 -36.54 -28.26
N ASN A 12 44.51 -37.05 -29.32
CA ASN A 12 45.67 -37.93 -29.19
C ASN A 12 46.88 -37.21 -28.57
N TYR A 13 47.06 -35.92 -28.88
CA TYR A 13 48.09 -35.11 -28.25
C TYR A 13 47.86 -34.94 -26.74
N LYS A 14 46.62 -34.65 -26.33
CA LYS A 14 46.23 -34.52 -24.90
C LYS A 14 46.37 -35.82 -24.13
N ILE A 15 46.01 -36.95 -24.76
CA ILE A 15 46.20 -38.30 -24.22
C ILE A 15 47.70 -38.61 -24.01
N ALA A 16 48.54 -38.35 -25.02
CA ALA A 16 49.98 -38.57 -24.91
C ALA A 16 50.67 -37.65 -23.88
N ALA A 17 50.15 -36.43 -23.68
CA ALA A 17 50.64 -35.52 -22.65
C ALA A 17 50.32 -36.00 -21.22
N LEU A 18 49.13 -36.59 -21.00
CA LEU A 18 48.76 -37.19 -19.71
C LEU A 18 49.58 -38.44 -19.39
N GLU A 19 49.90 -39.28 -20.38
CA GLU A 19 50.76 -40.44 -20.17
C GLU A 19 52.17 -40.07 -19.70
N ARG A 20 52.69 -38.91 -20.12
CA ARG A 20 54.01 -38.41 -19.67
C ARG A 20 54.04 -37.93 -18.21
N LEU A 21 52.87 -37.75 -17.59
CA LEU A 21 52.74 -37.39 -16.17
C LEU A 21 52.67 -38.63 -15.26
N ARG A 22 52.72 -39.85 -15.80
CA ARG A 22 52.86 -41.07 -14.99
C ARG A 22 54.19 -41.03 -14.24
N GLY A 23 54.10 -41.11 -12.91
CA GLY A 23 55.23 -40.96 -11.99
C GLY A 23 55.25 -39.62 -11.23
N THR A 24 54.48 -38.61 -11.66
CA THR A 24 54.24 -37.37 -10.89
C THR A 24 52.83 -37.33 -10.30
N LEU A 25 51.83 -37.89 -10.98
CA LEU A 25 50.48 -38.08 -10.47
C LEU A 25 50.18 -39.58 -10.29
N SER A 26 49.18 -39.90 -9.48
CA SER A 26 48.78 -41.30 -9.25
C SER A 26 48.22 -41.93 -10.53
N ASP A 27 48.54 -43.21 -10.78
CA ASP A 27 48.08 -43.92 -11.98
C ASP A 27 46.54 -43.94 -12.08
N ALA A 28 45.84 -44.03 -10.95
CA ALA A 28 44.37 -43.97 -10.90
C ALA A 28 43.81 -42.62 -11.39
N THR A 29 44.49 -41.51 -11.07
CA THR A 29 44.11 -40.17 -11.53
C THR A 29 44.29 -40.03 -13.04
N ILE A 30 45.41 -40.54 -13.57
CA ILE A 30 45.73 -40.46 -15.00
C ILE A 30 44.77 -41.33 -15.82
N ASP A 31 44.49 -42.55 -15.35
CA ASP A 31 43.57 -43.46 -16.06
C ASP A 31 42.13 -42.93 -16.08
N THR A 32 41.70 -42.26 -15.01
CA THR A 32 40.38 -41.60 -14.96
C THR A 32 40.30 -40.40 -15.92
N ALA A 33 41.36 -39.59 -16.00
CA ALA A 33 41.43 -38.45 -16.92
C ALA A 33 41.46 -38.89 -18.40
N MET A 34 42.19 -39.98 -18.70
CA MET A 34 42.27 -40.59 -20.02
C MET A 34 40.93 -41.17 -20.47
N ALA A 35 40.22 -41.88 -19.58
CA ALA A 35 38.89 -42.42 -19.87
C ALA A 35 37.85 -41.30 -20.13
N SER A 36 37.96 -40.18 -19.42
CA SER A 36 37.06 -39.03 -19.58
C SER A 36 37.31 -38.27 -20.88
N LEU A 37 38.57 -38.09 -21.28
CA LEU A 37 38.92 -37.52 -22.61
C LEU A 37 38.36 -38.37 -23.76
N ARG A 38 38.49 -39.71 -23.66
CA ARG A 38 38.00 -40.63 -24.70
C ARG A 38 36.48 -40.64 -24.84
N THR A 39 35.75 -40.24 -23.79
CA THR A 39 34.27 -40.20 -23.78
C THR A 39 33.69 -38.81 -24.01
N GLN A 40 34.54 -37.78 -24.20
CA GLN A 40 34.15 -36.36 -24.32
C GLN A 40 33.29 -35.81 -23.16
N ASN A 41 33.20 -36.52 -22.05
CA ASN A 41 32.49 -36.09 -20.85
C ASN A 41 33.49 -35.51 -19.84
N GLY A 42 33.12 -34.38 -19.22
CA GLY A 42 33.98 -33.71 -18.23
C GLY A 42 34.18 -34.55 -16.97
N ALA A 43 35.43 -34.71 -16.53
CA ALA A 43 35.74 -35.36 -15.26
C ALA A 43 35.58 -34.39 -14.08
N ILE A 44 35.09 -34.90 -12.95
CA ILE A 44 35.12 -34.19 -11.66
C ILE A 44 36.29 -34.75 -10.85
N ALA A 45 37.22 -33.89 -10.45
CA ALA A 45 38.40 -34.26 -9.65
C ALA A 45 38.50 -33.38 -8.39
N GLN A 46 38.79 -33.99 -7.23
CA GLN A 46 38.92 -33.31 -5.94
C GLN A 46 40.22 -33.72 -5.25
N GLY A 47 40.98 -32.73 -4.76
CA GLY A 47 42.29 -32.94 -4.12
C GLY A 47 43.26 -31.79 -4.38
N GLN A 48 44.36 -31.72 -3.61
CA GLN A 48 45.32 -30.61 -3.66
C GLN A 48 45.95 -30.42 -5.06
N ASP A 49 46.05 -31.51 -5.84
CA ASP A 49 46.57 -31.54 -7.21
C ASP A 49 45.49 -31.95 -8.24
N ALA A 50 44.21 -31.72 -7.94
CA ALA A 50 43.12 -32.12 -8.82
C ALA A 50 43.15 -31.35 -10.15
N LEU A 51 43.03 -32.08 -11.26
CA LEU A 51 43.07 -31.55 -12.62
C LEU A 51 41.81 -32.00 -13.38
N ALA A 52 40.98 -31.05 -13.78
CA ALA A 52 39.78 -31.33 -14.55
C ALA A 52 40.09 -31.36 -16.04
N VAL A 53 39.53 -32.37 -16.72
CA VAL A 53 39.78 -32.59 -18.14
C VAL A 53 38.46 -32.80 -18.88
N GLY A 54 38.33 -32.18 -20.06
CA GLY A 54 37.12 -32.16 -20.89
C GLY A 54 36.36 -30.83 -20.80
N ALA A 55 35.57 -30.47 -21.83
CA ALA A 55 34.90 -29.18 -21.96
C ALA A 55 33.87 -28.85 -20.84
N ARG A 56 33.54 -29.84 -20.00
CA ARG A 56 32.62 -29.73 -18.85
C ARG A 56 33.23 -30.24 -17.54
N GLY A 57 34.56 -30.34 -17.46
CA GLY A 57 35.24 -30.84 -16.27
C GLY A 57 35.24 -29.81 -15.13
N ILE A 58 35.15 -30.28 -13.87
CA ILE A 58 35.15 -29.44 -12.66
C ILE A 58 36.27 -29.92 -11.74
N ALA A 59 37.24 -29.04 -11.43
CA ALA A 59 38.32 -29.33 -10.49
C ALA A 59 38.06 -28.58 -9.18
N ILE A 60 38.07 -29.31 -8.06
CA ILE A 60 37.88 -28.75 -6.73
C ILE A 60 39.21 -28.87 -5.98
N GLN A 61 39.92 -27.75 -5.87
CA GLN A 61 41.15 -27.66 -5.08
C GLN A 61 40.84 -26.98 -3.74
N GLY A 62 41.05 -27.71 -2.64
CA GLY A 62 40.82 -27.25 -1.27
C GLY A 62 40.31 -28.37 -0.36
N ASP A 63 40.54 -28.22 0.95
CA ASP A 63 39.88 -29.03 1.97
C ASP A 63 38.42 -28.58 2.15
N SER A 64 37.66 -29.33 2.94
CA SER A 64 36.19 -29.34 3.05
C SER A 64 35.49 -28.02 3.42
N HIS A 65 36.16 -26.87 3.36
CA HIS A 65 35.64 -25.55 3.64
C HIS A 65 36.03 -24.49 2.59
N GLY A 66 35.39 -24.55 1.42
CA GLY A 66 34.95 -23.36 0.67
C GLY A 66 35.91 -22.69 -0.34
N ASN A 67 35.66 -22.90 -1.64
CA ASN A 67 35.32 -21.86 -2.65
C ASN A 67 35.30 -22.46 -4.08
N LEU A 68 34.38 -22.00 -4.93
CA LEU A 68 34.27 -22.33 -6.36
C LEU A 68 34.73 -21.12 -7.18
N ASN A 69 35.74 -21.29 -8.04
CA ASN A 69 36.29 -20.23 -8.88
C ASN A 69 36.02 -20.52 -10.37
N THR A 70 35.32 -19.62 -11.06
CA THR A 70 35.29 -19.54 -12.54
C THR A 70 35.31 -18.06 -12.96
N GLY A 71 36.38 -17.63 -13.66
CA GLY A 71 36.51 -16.26 -14.24
C GLY A 71 35.67 -16.08 -15.51
N SER A 72 35.43 -14.87 -16.05
CA SER A 72 36.33 -13.71 -16.18
C SER A 72 35.70 -12.33 -15.85
N HIS A 73 36.13 -11.73 -14.71
CA HIS A 73 36.04 -10.32 -14.20
C HIS A 73 34.68 -9.58 -14.23
N ILE A 74 34.16 -8.99 -13.15
CA ILE A 74 34.73 -7.96 -12.24
C ILE A 74 34.29 -8.16 -10.76
N SER A 75 35.14 -7.64 -9.86
CA SER A 75 35.08 -7.55 -8.40
C SER A 75 33.74 -7.18 -7.74
N ALA A 76 33.41 -7.87 -6.65
CA ALA A 76 32.68 -7.30 -5.51
C ALA A 76 33.15 -7.97 -4.20
N GLN A 77 33.13 -7.17 -3.13
CA GLN A 77 33.72 -7.38 -1.81
C GLN A 77 33.10 -8.53 -0.98
N GLU A 78 33.75 -8.83 0.14
CA GLU A 78 33.40 -9.87 1.12
C GLU A 78 31.89 -9.99 1.38
N GLY A 79 31.34 -11.17 1.08
CA GLY A 79 30.02 -11.60 1.56
C GLY A 79 28.96 -11.92 0.50
N ALA A 80 29.17 -11.64 -0.78
CA ALA A 80 28.22 -11.97 -1.84
C ALA A 80 28.53 -13.34 -2.51
N GLN A 81 27.72 -14.36 -2.24
CA GLN A 81 27.64 -15.55 -3.10
C GLN A 81 26.63 -15.29 -4.22
N ILE A 82 27.13 -14.95 -5.41
CA ILE A 82 26.32 -14.96 -6.64
C ILE A 82 26.54 -16.32 -7.31
N ILE A 83 25.51 -17.18 -7.27
CA ILE A 83 25.51 -18.46 -7.98
C ILE A 83 24.81 -18.26 -9.32
N TYR A 84 25.55 -18.39 -10.41
CA TYR A 84 24.99 -18.48 -11.75
C TYR A 84 24.62 -19.94 -12.03
N ALA A 85 23.34 -20.21 -12.23
CA ALA A 85 22.84 -21.54 -12.58
C ALA A 85 22.10 -21.48 -13.92
N GLU A 86 22.39 -22.43 -14.81
CA GLU A 86 21.76 -22.57 -16.14
C GLU A 86 20.31 -23.07 -16.03
N GLN A 87 19.57 -23.02 -17.16
CA GLN A 87 18.18 -23.47 -17.26
C GLN A 87 17.97 -24.86 -16.63
N GLY A 88 16.93 -25.00 -15.80
CA GLY A 88 16.57 -26.27 -15.15
C GLY A 88 17.36 -26.62 -13.89
N ALA A 89 18.30 -25.77 -13.45
CA ALA A 89 19.00 -26.00 -12.20
C ALA A 89 18.08 -25.87 -10.98
N THR A 90 18.00 -26.94 -10.19
CA THR A 90 17.36 -26.94 -8.87
C THR A 90 18.41 -26.57 -7.82
N ILE A 91 18.25 -25.42 -7.16
CA ILE A 91 19.10 -25.08 -6.03
C ILE A 91 18.41 -25.63 -4.78
N VAL A 92 19.03 -26.64 -4.17
CA VAL A 92 18.59 -27.23 -2.90
C VAL A 92 19.19 -26.40 -1.76
N MET A 93 18.39 -25.53 -1.15
CA MET A 93 18.72 -24.90 0.13
C MET A 93 17.81 -25.50 1.21
N GLY A 94 18.29 -26.56 1.87
CA GLY A 94 17.47 -27.37 2.79
C GLY A 94 16.48 -28.28 2.03
N ASP A 95 15.53 -28.90 2.75
CA ASP A 95 14.61 -29.93 2.23
C ASP A 95 13.55 -29.42 1.24
N VAL A 96 13.63 -28.15 0.80
CA VAL A 96 12.68 -27.56 -0.15
C VAL A 96 13.43 -27.13 -1.42
N PRO A 97 13.21 -27.79 -2.57
CA PRO A 97 13.80 -27.37 -3.83
C PRO A 97 13.23 -26.01 -4.26
N VAL A 98 14.10 -25.07 -4.60
CA VAL A 98 13.71 -23.80 -5.25
C VAL A 98 13.94 -23.97 -6.75
N THR A 99 12.86 -24.05 -7.52
CA THR A 99 12.90 -24.09 -8.99
C THR A 99 13.13 -22.68 -9.52
N MET A 100 14.19 -22.45 -10.29
CA MET A 100 14.38 -21.19 -11.00
C MET A 100 13.37 -21.07 -12.16
N THR A 101 12.77 -19.89 -12.34
CA THR A 101 11.89 -19.53 -13.46
C THR A 101 12.51 -19.94 -14.80
N ALA A 102 11.75 -20.67 -15.63
CA ALA A 102 12.14 -21.27 -16.91
C ALA A 102 12.37 -20.27 -18.06
N VAL A 103 12.87 -19.07 -17.74
CA VAL A 103 12.91 -17.95 -18.68
C VAL A 103 14.23 -17.95 -19.45
N ASP A 104 14.17 -17.94 -20.79
CA ASP A 104 15.33 -17.68 -21.65
C ASP A 104 15.84 -16.25 -21.44
N ARG A 105 16.89 -16.11 -20.62
CA ARG A 105 17.50 -14.83 -20.25
C ARG A 105 18.24 -14.13 -21.39
N GLN A 106 18.44 -14.78 -22.53
CA GLN A 106 19.06 -14.17 -23.70
C GLN A 106 18.03 -13.49 -24.60
N SER A 107 16.78 -13.96 -24.59
CA SER A 107 15.68 -13.32 -25.33
C SER A 107 15.24 -11.98 -24.70
N ALA A 108 14.71 -11.07 -25.53
CA ALA A 108 14.11 -9.82 -25.04
C ALA A 108 12.89 -10.08 -24.14
N LEU A 109 12.05 -11.05 -24.51
CA LEU A 109 10.89 -11.45 -23.71
C LEU A 109 11.31 -11.97 -22.34
N GLY A 110 12.34 -12.81 -22.29
CA GLY A 110 12.78 -13.35 -21.03
C GLY A 110 13.44 -12.33 -20.10
N ARG A 111 14.25 -11.41 -20.65
CA ARG A 111 14.77 -10.26 -19.87
C ARG A 111 13.63 -9.41 -19.30
N TYR A 112 12.60 -9.16 -20.11
CA TYR A 112 11.41 -8.42 -19.68
C TYR A 112 10.65 -9.13 -18.54
N LEU A 113 10.31 -10.41 -18.70
CA LEU A 113 9.58 -11.18 -17.70
C LEU A 113 10.38 -11.35 -16.41
N GLN A 114 11.70 -11.59 -16.50
CA GLN A 114 12.56 -11.67 -15.33
C GLN A 114 12.57 -10.35 -14.55
N HIS A 115 12.66 -9.21 -15.25
CA HIS A 115 12.56 -7.90 -14.63
C HIS A 115 11.23 -7.75 -13.89
N LEU A 116 10.09 -8.02 -14.54
CA LEU A 116 8.77 -7.94 -13.90
C LEU A 116 8.62 -8.86 -12.68
N ILE A 117 9.08 -10.12 -12.77
CA ILE A 117 9.02 -11.06 -11.65
C ILE A 117 9.88 -10.54 -10.50
N SER A 118 11.11 -10.12 -10.76
CA SER A 118 12.03 -9.63 -9.73
C SER A 118 11.49 -8.43 -8.95
N GLN A 119 10.86 -7.47 -9.64
CA GLN A 119 10.30 -6.26 -9.04
C GLN A 119 9.01 -6.51 -8.24
N ASN A 120 8.28 -7.58 -8.57
CA ASN A 120 6.95 -7.84 -8.00
C ASN A 120 6.86 -9.07 -7.09
N ARG A 121 7.92 -9.88 -7.01
CA ARG A 121 7.93 -11.13 -6.23
C ARG A 121 7.73 -10.93 -4.73
N TYR A 122 8.25 -9.85 -4.16
CA TYR A 122 8.27 -9.67 -2.70
C TYR A 122 7.42 -8.48 -2.23
N LEU A 123 6.83 -8.64 -1.04
CA LEU A 123 6.16 -7.55 -0.33
C LEU A 123 7.18 -6.44 0.03
N GLN A 124 6.90 -5.17 -0.29
CA GLN A 124 7.87 -4.07 -0.19
C GLN A 124 8.14 -3.58 1.25
N LEU A 125 7.39 -4.06 2.25
CA LEU A 125 7.53 -3.66 3.66
C LEU A 125 8.55 -4.53 4.42
N GLN A 126 9.67 -4.88 3.80
CA GLN A 126 10.63 -5.83 4.38
C GLN A 126 11.84 -5.14 5.01
N GLY A 127 11.81 -5.07 6.35
CA GLY A 127 12.99 -4.98 7.23
C GLY A 127 13.14 -6.23 8.12
N ILE A 128 12.48 -7.33 7.76
CA ILE A 128 12.31 -8.53 8.58
C ILE A 128 13.60 -9.36 8.48
N ARG A 129 14.42 -9.44 9.54
CA ARG A 129 15.58 -10.36 9.58
C ARG A 129 15.36 -11.55 10.51
N SER A 130 15.92 -12.71 10.19
CA SER A 130 16.01 -13.92 11.02
C SER A 130 17.44 -14.47 10.97
N GLY A 131 18.10 -14.62 12.12
CA GLY A 131 19.50 -15.07 12.19
C GLY A 131 20.48 -14.21 11.36
N GLY A 132 20.19 -12.91 11.22
CA GLY A 132 20.96 -11.97 10.37
C GLY A 132 20.60 -11.96 8.88
N LYS A 133 19.69 -12.82 8.39
CA LYS A 133 19.22 -12.86 6.98
C LYS A 133 17.86 -12.19 6.82
N LEU A 134 17.65 -11.44 5.73
CA LEU A 134 16.33 -10.91 5.37
C LEU A 134 15.35 -12.07 5.09
N VAL A 135 14.17 -12.01 5.70
CA VAL A 135 13.04 -12.90 5.45
C VAL A 135 12.24 -12.28 4.33
N ASN A 136 12.37 -12.87 3.13
CA ASN A 136 11.65 -12.41 1.97
C ASN A 136 10.29 -13.13 1.87
N ILE A 137 9.21 -12.39 2.12
CA ILE A 137 7.83 -12.86 1.99
C ILE A 137 7.39 -12.71 0.53
N GLU A 138 7.15 -13.83 -0.13
CA GLU A 138 6.64 -13.87 -1.51
C GLU A 138 5.18 -13.37 -1.58
N LEU A 139 4.94 -12.42 -2.49
CA LEU A 139 3.67 -11.72 -2.63
C LEU A 139 2.51 -12.68 -2.95
N ASP A 140 2.74 -13.65 -3.83
CA ASP A 140 1.74 -14.64 -4.23
C ASP A 140 1.38 -15.67 -3.15
N ARG A 141 2.16 -15.73 -2.06
CA ARG A 141 1.88 -16.57 -0.88
C ARG A 141 1.15 -15.84 0.24
N ILE A 142 1.23 -14.52 0.29
CA ILE A 142 0.63 -13.69 1.34
C ILE A 142 -0.57 -12.87 0.85
N TYR A 143 -0.76 -12.76 -0.46
CA TYR A 143 -1.84 -11.97 -1.01
C TYR A 143 -3.21 -12.52 -0.60
N VAL A 144 -4.01 -11.67 0.04
CA VAL A 144 -5.42 -11.92 0.34
C VAL A 144 -6.26 -11.24 -0.72
N THR A 145 -7.21 -11.99 -1.29
CA THR A 145 -8.10 -11.48 -2.35
C THR A 145 -8.93 -10.33 -1.80
N LEU A 146 -8.81 -9.16 -2.41
CA LEU A 146 -9.54 -7.98 -2.00
C LEU A 146 -11.04 -8.15 -2.28
N ARG A 147 -11.87 -7.80 -1.30
CA ARG A 147 -13.31 -7.64 -1.49
C ARG A 147 -13.58 -6.27 -2.09
N ALA A 148 -14.62 -6.18 -2.89
CA ALA A 148 -15.01 -4.94 -3.53
C ALA A 148 -16.54 -4.80 -3.59
N THR A 149 -16.97 -3.58 -3.91
CA THR A 149 -18.36 -3.25 -4.18
C THR A 149 -18.49 -2.80 -5.61
N ARG A 150 -19.66 -3.12 -6.19
CA ARG A 150 -20.01 -2.76 -7.56
C ARG A 150 -21.47 -2.32 -7.59
N LEU A 151 -21.77 -1.22 -8.28
CA LEU A 151 -23.13 -0.77 -8.56
C LEU A 151 -23.64 -1.39 -9.88
N ARG A 152 -24.94 -1.71 -9.95
CA ARG A 152 -25.56 -2.31 -11.14
C ARG A 152 -25.68 -1.36 -12.34
N GLU A 153 -25.71 -0.04 -12.12
CA GLU A 153 -25.84 0.98 -13.17
C GLU A 153 -24.69 2.01 -13.16
N GLN A 154 -23.98 2.15 -14.28
CA GLN A 154 -22.83 3.06 -14.47
C GLN A 154 -23.15 4.54 -14.14
N ARG A 155 -24.36 5.04 -14.45
CA ARG A 155 -24.74 6.45 -14.17
C ARG A 155 -25.01 6.71 -12.68
N ALA A 156 -25.51 5.72 -11.95
CA ALA A 156 -25.72 5.83 -10.50
C ALA A 156 -24.39 5.79 -9.74
N GLU A 157 -23.43 5.03 -10.27
CA GLU A 157 -22.07 4.94 -9.74
C GLU A 157 -21.29 6.25 -9.83
N LEU A 158 -21.45 7.01 -10.92
CA LEU A 158 -20.85 8.34 -11.08
C LEU A 158 -21.41 9.39 -10.10
N GLY A 159 -22.72 9.35 -9.85
CA GLY A 159 -23.36 10.21 -8.85
C GLY A 159 -22.96 9.83 -7.42
N TRP A 160 -22.82 8.53 -7.13
CA TRP A 160 -22.35 8.01 -5.85
C TRP A 160 -20.86 8.30 -5.60
N LEU A 161 -19.99 8.11 -6.60
CA LEU A 161 -18.57 8.45 -6.52
C LEU A 161 -18.43 9.95 -6.22
N SER A 162 -19.20 10.81 -6.89
CA SER A 162 -19.23 12.24 -6.61
C SER A 162 -19.68 12.57 -5.16
N GLN A 163 -20.59 11.79 -4.57
CA GLN A 163 -20.97 11.88 -3.15
C GLN A 163 -19.88 11.35 -2.20
N GLU A 164 -19.20 10.24 -2.52
CA GLU A 164 -18.09 9.69 -1.74
C GLU A 164 -16.83 10.57 -1.78
N MET A 165 -16.56 11.17 -2.93
CA MET A 165 -15.49 12.13 -3.12
C MET A 165 -15.67 13.37 -2.25
N ALA A 166 -16.89 13.58 -1.80
CA ALA A 166 -17.19 14.61 -0.85
C ALA A 166 -16.73 14.20 0.58
N LEU A 167 -16.79 12.94 0.97
CA LEU A 167 -16.59 12.49 2.35
C LEU A 167 -15.11 12.55 2.81
N ALA A 168 -14.89 12.76 4.12
CA ALA A 168 -13.55 12.76 4.69
C ALA A 168 -12.88 11.37 4.59
N PRO A 169 -11.54 11.25 4.63
CA PRO A 169 -10.81 9.99 4.41
C PRO A 169 -11.21 8.82 5.32
N GLY A 170 -11.74 9.11 6.52
CA GLY A 170 -12.27 8.09 7.45
C GLY A 170 -13.79 7.84 7.35
N GLU A 171 -14.50 8.57 6.49
CA GLU A 171 -15.96 8.51 6.28
C GLU A 171 -16.36 7.71 5.03
N ARG A 172 -15.49 7.62 4.02
CA ARG A 172 -15.66 6.71 2.86
C ARG A 172 -15.89 5.26 3.32
N HIS A 173 -15.09 4.82 4.30
CA HIS A 173 -15.20 3.50 4.94
C HIS A 173 -16.58 3.22 5.61
N ARG A 174 -17.30 4.25 6.08
CA ARG A 174 -18.52 4.08 6.91
C ARG A 174 -19.83 4.34 6.15
N SER A 175 -19.82 5.23 5.16
CA SER A 175 -20.99 5.53 4.32
C SER A 175 -21.35 4.37 3.38
N MET A 176 -20.35 3.57 2.98
CA MET A 176 -20.58 2.33 2.23
C MET A 176 -21.64 1.47 2.89
N ASP A 177 -21.57 1.19 4.20
CA ASP A 177 -22.54 0.30 4.84
C ASP A 177 -23.91 0.95 5.13
N GLN A 178 -24.04 2.29 5.15
CA GLN A 178 -25.28 2.98 5.57
C GLN A 178 -26.15 3.46 4.39
N THR A 179 -25.57 3.76 3.22
CA THR A 179 -26.30 4.30 2.06
C THR A 179 -26.78 3.20 1.08
N MET A 180 -26.50 1.94 1.41
CA MET A 180 -26.48 0.77 0.52
C MET A 180 -27.83 0.05 0.30
N SER A 181 -28.94 0.80 0.21
CA SER A 181 -30.28 0.19 0.09
C SER A 181 -30.83 0.04 -1.35
N GLY A 182 -30.00 0.15 -2.39
CA GLY A 182 -30.44 -0.17 -3.75
C GLY A 182 -29.29 -0.44 -4.71
N ASP A 183 -29.16 -1.68 -5.19
CA ASP A 183 -28.39 -2.09 -6.38
C ASP A 183 -26.85 -2.18 -6.29
N THR A 184 -26.27 -2.43 -5.12
CA THR A 184 -24.85 -2.83 -4.98
C THR A 184 -24.68 -4.34 -4.77
N THR A 185 -23.78 -4.97 -5.54
CA THR A 185 -23.36 -6.37 -5.33
C THR A 185 -22.00 -6.42 -4.64
N HIS A 186 -21.88 -7.23 -3.58
CA HIS A 186 -20.59 -7.58 -3.00
C HIS A 186 -19.91 -8.62 -3.89
N VAL A 187 -18.71 -8.29 -4.34
CA VAL A 187 -17.91 -9.13 -5.24
C VAL A 187 -16.48 -9.18 -4.73
N THR A 188 -15.71 -10.18 -5.12
CA THR A 188 -14.26 -10.08 -5.01
C THR A 188 -13.71 -9.28 -6.18
N VAL A 189 -12.51 -8.73 -6.04
CA VAL A 189 -11.82 -8.12 -7.20
C VAL A 189 -11.60 -9.16 -8.30
N ASN A 190 -11.40 -10.44 -7.96
CA ASN A 190 -11.27 -11.51 -8.95
C ASN A 190 -12.56 -11.70 -9.75
N ASP A 191 -13.73 -11.67 -9.10
CA ASP A 191 -15.02 -11.74 -9.80
C ASP A 191 -15.21 -10.52 -10.73
N ALA A 192 -14.85 -9.33 -10.25
CA ALA A 192 -14.90 -8.11 -11.08
C ALA A 192 -13.96 -8.19 -12.29
N LEU A 193 -12.78 -8.79 -12.12
CA LEU A 193 -11.86 -9.06 -13.23
C LEU A 193 -12.44 -10.11 -14.20
N ALA A 194 -13.11 -11.14 -13.70
CA ALA A 194 -13.73 -12.15 -14.55
C ALA A 194 -14.89 -11.56 -15.38
N ASP A 195 -15.69 -10.68 -14.78
CA ASP A 195 -16.83 -10.03 -15.42
C ASP A 195 -16.43 -8.96 -16.44
N HIS A 196 -15.31 -8.25 -16.22
CA HIS A 196 -14.91 -7.09 -17.02
C HIS A 196 -13.48 -7.19 -17.51
N ARG A 197 -13.30 -7.02 -18.82
CA ARG A 197 -11.96 -6.83 -19.41
C ARG A 197 -11.36 -5.47 -19.08
N ARG A 198 -12.19 -4.44 -18.84
CA ARG A 198 -11.77 -3.06 -18.55
C ARG A 198 -12.29 -2.67 -17.18
N LEU A 199 -11.39 -2.53 -16.21
CA LEU A 199 -11.74 -2.32 -14.82
C LEU A 199 -10.94 -1.17 -14.21
N VAL A 200 -11.63 -0.25 -13.54
CA VAL A 200 -11.03 0.75 -12.66
C VAL A 200 -11.25 0.30 -11.22
N VAL A 201 -10.16 0.06 -10.50
CA VAL A 201 -10.16 -0.33 -9.09
C VAL A 201 -9.91 0.91 -8.24
N LEU A 202 -10.96 1.33 -7.54
CA LEU A 202 -10.98 2.49 -6.65
C LEU A 202 -10.79 2.06 -5.20
N GLY A 203 -10.31 2.97 -4.36
CA GLY A 203 -10.25 2.76 -2.92
C GLY A 203 -9.34 3.74 -2.20
N ASP A 204 -9.30 3.64 -0.89
CA ASP A 204 -8.54 4.55 -0.02
C ASP A 204 -7.02 4.27 0.02
N PRO A 205 -6.21 5.23 0.52
CA PRO A 205 -4.80 4.98 0.75
C PRO A 205 -4.57 3.74 1.63
N GLY A 206 -3.60 2.90 1.25
CA GLY A 206 -3.27 1.67 2.00
C GLY A 206 -4.20 0.48 1.78
N CYS A 207 -5.29 0.59 1.01
CA CYS A 207 -6.22 -0.53 0.75
C CYS A 207 -5.67 -1.64 -0.16
N GLY A 208 -4.43 -1.52 -0.66
CA GLY A 208 -3.77 -2.58 -1.42
C GLY A 208 -3.92 -2.53 -2.94
N LYS A 209 -4.39 -1.42 -3.54
CA LYS A 209 -4.52 -1.25 -5.00
C LYS A 209 -3.22 -1.52 -5.79
N THR A 210 -2.13 -0.85 -5.40
CA THR A 210 -0.82 -1.09 -6.03
C THR A 210 -0.36 -2.52 -5.78
N THR A 211 -0.60 -3.07 -4.58
CA THR A 211 -0.30 -4.47 -4.26
C THR A 211 -1.06 -5.44 -5.16
N LEU A 212 -2.34 -5.17 -5.46
CA LEU A 212 -3.13 -5.92 -6.44
C LEU A 212 -2.49 -5.88 -7.82
N LEU A 213 -2.14 -4.71 -8.37
CA LEU A 213 -1.53 -4.65 -9.71
C LEU A 213 -0.17 -5.35 -9.76
N ARG A 214 0.64 -5.25 -8.71
CA ARG A 214 1.91 -5.99 -8.59
C ARG A 214 1.66 -7.50 -8.52
N TYR A 215 0.63 -7.94 -7.80
CA TYR A 215 0.22 -9.34 -7.73
C TYR A 215 -0.24 -9.86 -9.09
N LEU A 216 -1.09 -9.11 -9.81
CA LEU A 216 -1.50 -9.44 -11.18
C LEU A 216 -0.27 -9.53 -12.09
N THR A 217 0.60 -8.52 -12.07
CA THR A 217 1.84 -8.49 -12.86
C THR A 217 2.69 -9.74 -12.61
N LEU A 218 2.88 -10.10 -11.33
CA LEU A 218 3.63 -11.29 -10.94
C LEU A 218 2.98 -12.57 -11.47
N LEU A 219 1.66 -12.72 -11.33
CA LEU A 219 0.96 -13.91 -11.79
C LEU A 219 1.02 -14.07 -13.31
N TYR A 220 0.66 -13.04 -14.09
CA TYR A 220 0.76 -13.09 -15.56
C TYR A 220 2.20 -13.34 -16.02
N ALA A 221 3.18 -12.70 -15.37
CA ALA A 221 4.58 -12.85 -15.76
C ALA A 221 5.06 -14.28 -15.51
N ARG A 222 4.70 -14.89 -14.36
CA ARG A 222 5.02 -16.28 -14.04
C ARG A 222 4.23 -17.28 -14.89
N ASP A 223 2.96 -17.01 -15.17
CA ASP A 223 2.11 -17.82 -16.05
C ASP A 223 2.76 -17.97 -17.44
N LEU A 224 3.18 -16.85 -18.04
CA LEU A 224 3.86 -16.82 -19.33
C LEU A 224 5.31 -17.35 -19.26
N ALA A 225 6.05 -17.03 -18.20
CA ALA A 225 7.46 -17.42 -18.04
C ALA A 225 7.67 -18.91 -17.73
N GLU A 226 6.76 -19.49 -16.94
CA GLU A 226 6.86 -20.85 -16.42
C GLU A 226 5.90 -21.81 -17.15
N GLU A 227 5.14 -21.31 -18.14
CA GLU A 227 4.11 -22.05 -18.87
C GLU A 227 3.13 -22.78 -17.93
N THR A 228 2.62 -22.03 -16.95
CA THR A 228 1.72 -22.54 -15.90
C THR A 228 0.27 -22.11 -16.14
N ASP A 229 -0.63 -22.48 -15.23
CA ASP A 229 -2.03 -22.03 -15.20
C ASP A 229 -2.30 -21.14 -13.98
N LEU A 230 -1.31 -20.36 -13.55
CA LEU A 230 -1.38 -19.50 -12.37
C LEU A 230 -2.50 -18.47 -12.47
N VAL A 231 -2.68 -17.85 -13.64
CA VAL A 231 -3.75 -16.86 -13.87
C VAL A 231 -5.12 -17.51 -13.70
N LYS A 232 -5.31 -18.71 -14.26
CA LYS A 232 -6.56 -19.46 -14.13
C LYS A 232 -6.81 -19.94 -12.71
N SER A 233 -5.82 -20.55 -12.08
CA SER A 233 -5.95 -21.17 -10.75
C SER A 233 -6.10 -20.15 -9.62
N LYS A 234 -5.45 -18.98 -9.73
CA LYS A 234 -5.47 -17.93 -8.69
C LYS A 234 -6.51 -16.84 -8.93
N LEU A 235 -6.77 -16.47 -10.19
CA LEU A 235 -7.67 -15.37 -10.54
C LEU A 235 -9.00 -15.84 -11.14
N GLY A 236 -9.11 -17.12 -11.54
CA GLY A 236 -10.31 -17.64 -12.21
C GLY A 236 -10.46 -17.17 -13.66
N LEU A 237 -9.42 -16.56 -14.24
CA LEU A 237 -9.47 -16.02 -15.60
C LEU A 237 -9.06 -17.08 -16.63
N ALA A 238 -9.74 -17.12 -17.77
CA ALA A 238 -9.44 -18.08 -18.85
C ALA A 238 -8.18 -17.71 -19.67
N GLU A 239 -7.50 -16.63 -19.29
CA GLU A 239 -6.34 -16.06 -19.97
C GLU A 239 -5.10 -16.89 -19.62
N THR A 240 -4.33 -17.27 -20.62
CA THR A 240 -3.13 -18.09 -20.47
C THR A 240 -2.03 -17.55 -21.36
N GLY A 241 -0.83 -17.35 -20.80
CA GLY A 241 0.32 -16.85 -21.55
C GLY A 241 0.15 -15.42 -22.08
N TRP A 242 -0.60 -14.57 -21.36
CA TRP A 242 -0.76 -13.17 -21.72
C TRP A 242 0.42 -12.34 -21.19
N LEU A 243 0.89 -11.37 -21.98
CA LEU A 243 1.98 -10.48 -21.58
C LEU A 243 1.46 -9.41 -20.61
N PRO A 244 1.95 -9.34 -19.36
CA PRO A 244 1.65 -8.21 -18.49
C PRO A 244 2.44 -6.97 -18.91
N ILE A 245 1.79 -5.82 -18.96
CA ILE A 245 2.41 -4.52 -19.19
C ILE A 245 2.06 -3.62 -18.00
N PHE A 246 2.99 -3.46 -17.06
CA PHE A 246 2.79 -2.68 -15.83
C PHE A 246 3.34 -1.26 -15.98
N LEU A 247 2.47 -0.25 -16.03
CA LEU A 247 2.84 1.16 -16.15
C LEU A 247 2.45 1.94 -14.89
N PRO A 248 3.42 2.47 -14.13
CA PRO A 248 3.14 3.44 -13.06
C PRO A 248 2.83 4.82 -13.66
N LEU A 249 1.57 5.25 -13.58
CA LEU A 249 1.10 6.52 -14.16
C LEU A 249 1.64 7.76 -13.43
N ARG A 250 2.08 7.64 -12.18
CA ARG A 250 2.69 8.77 -11.43
C ARG A 250 3.87 9.44 -12.15
N GLN A 251 4.64 8.67 -12.91
CA GLN A 251 5.88 9.17 -13.55
C GLN A 251 5.63 9.73 -14.95
N ILE A 252 4.47 9.45 -15.57
CA ILE A 252 4.17 9.90 -16.92
C ILE A 252 4.09 11.43 -17.00
N GLY A 253 3.72 12.09 -15.90
CA GLY A 253 3.57 13.55 -15.88
C GLY A 253 4.87 14.28 -16.23
N ARG A 254 5.99 13.85 -15.64
CA ARG A 254 7.33 14.38 -15.94
C ARG A 254 7.71 14.11 -17.40
N TYR A 255 7.46 12.88 -17.86
CA TYR A 255 7.75 12.49 -19.24
C TYR A 255 6.99 13.34 -20.26
N LEU A 256 5.70 13.58 -20.04
CA LEU A 256 4.88 14.43 -20.90
C LEU A 256 5.39 15.88 -20.89
N GLN A 257 5.75 16.43 -19.73
CA GLN A 257 6.28 17.79 -19.67
C GLN A 257 7.61 17.94 -20.42
N GLN A 258 8.49 16.93 -20.35
CA GLN A 258 9.81 16.97 -20.98
C GLN A 258 9.77 16.73 -22.50
N HIS A 259 8.97 15.75 -22.95
CA HIS A 259 8.98 15.29 -24.34
C HIS A 259 7.81 15.81 -25.16
N TYR A 260 6.71 16.18 -24.50
CA TYR A 260 5.45 16.59 -25.12
C TYR A 260 4.87 17.81 -24.39
N PRO A 261 5.59 18.96 -24.32
CA PRO A 261 5.17 20.10 -23.50
C PRO A 261 3.85 20.73 -23.95
N ASN A 262 3.47 20.56 -25.22
CA ASN A 262 2.24 21.10 -25.79
C ASN A 262 1.12 20.06 -25.75
N ASP A 263 0.04 20.38 -25.05
CA ASP A 263 -1.20 19.60 -25.08
C ASP A 263 -2.16 20.20 -26.12
N ASP A 264 -2.03 19.76 -27.38
CA ASP A 264 -2.93 20.16 -28.47
C ASP A 264 -4.10 19.18 -28.68
N GLY A 265 -4.15 18.10 -27.88
CA GLY A 265 -5.19 17.07 -27.96
C GLY A 265 -5.08 16.12 -29.15
N THR A 266 -4.02 16.18 -29.96
CA THR A 266 -3.78 15.28 -31.11
C THR A 266 -2.89 14.07 -30.77
N GLU A 267 -2.55 13.95 -29.49
CA GLU A 267 -1.61 12.97 -28.96
C GLU A 267 -2.05 11.53 -29.18
N GLY A 268 -1.14 10.73 -29.76
CA GLY A 268 -1.38 9.32 -30.03
C GLY A 268 -1.18 8.44 -28.79
N HIS A 269 -1.87 7.30 -28.77
CA HIS A 269 -1.73 6.28 -27.72
C HIS A 269 -0.32 5.68 -27.62
N ALA A 270 0.48 5.76 -28.69
CA ALA A 270 1.86 5.29 -28.71
C ALA A 270 2.74 5.94 -27.63
N ILE A 271 2.38 7.14 -27.14
CA ILE A 271 3.09 7.83 -26.06
C ILE A 271 3.18 6.98 -24.79
N LEU A 272 2.15 6.20 -24.44
CA LEU A 272 2.20 5.31 -23.27
C LEU A 272 3.31 4.25 -23.41
N LEU A 273 3.44 3.67 -24.61
CA LEU A 273 4.48 2.66 -24.88
C LEU A 273 5.87 3.29 -24.96
N GLN A 274 5.98 4.50 -25.49
CA GLN A 274 7.26 5.23 -25.54
C GLN A 274 7.74 5.62 -24.13
N PHE A 275 6.82 6.10 -23.29
CA PHE A 275 7.09 6.34 -21.88
C PHE A 275 7.58 5.06 -21.20
N TYR A 276 6.88 3.94 -21.38
CA TYR A 276 7.26 2.68 -20.77
C TYR A 276 8.58 2.12 -21.30
N ALA A 277 8.83 2.21 -22.61
CA ALA A 277 10.09 1.81 -23.21
C ALA A 277 11.26 2.66 -22.70
N GLN A 278 11.05 3.96 -22.48
CA GLN A 278 12.04 4.83 -21.85
C GLN A 278 12.32 4.36 -20.41
N MET A 279 11.29 4.09 -19.62
CA MET A 279 11.43 3.58 -18.25
C MET A 279 12.18 2.25 -18.18
N LEU A 280 11.94 1.34 -19.13
CA LEU A 280 12.68 0.07 -19.21
C LEU A 280 14.13 0.26 -19.64
N LYS A 281 14.39 1.13 -20.62
CA LYS A 281 15.76 1.45 -21.08
C LYS A 281 16.61 2.04 -19.94
N ASN A 282 15.98 2.88 -19.15
CA ASN A 282 16.49 3.50 -17.94
C ASN A 282 16.89 2.45 -16.87
N GLU A 283 16.19 1.32 -16.83
CA GLU A 283 16.55 0.13 -16.05
C GLU A 283 17.50 -0.84 -16.77
N ARG A 284 18.12 -0.42 -17.88
CA ARG A 284 18.99 -1.23 -18.75
C ARG A 284 18.28 -2.46 -19.35
N ILE A 285 16.96 -2.39 -19.47
CA ILE A 285 16.13 -3.38 -20.17
C ILE A 285 15.84 -2.86 -21.59
N GLU A 286 16.69 -3.25 -22.53
CA GLU A 286 16.52 -2.90 -23.94
C GLU A 286 15.60 -3.90 -24.65
N LEU A 287 14.47 -3.38 -25.16
CA LEU A 287 13.50 -4.13 -25.94
C LEU A 287 13.57 -3.74 -27.43
N PRO A 288 13.31 -4.69 -28.35
CA PRO A 288 13.16 -4.40 -29.77
C PRO A 288 12.09 -3.34 -30.04
N THR A 289 12.27 -2.56 -31.09
CA THR A 289 11.21 -1.70 -31.63
C THR A 289 9.99 -2.57 -31.95
N HIS A 290 8.79 -2.14 -31.53
CA HIS A 290 7.53 -2.89 -31.71
C HIS A 290 7.39 -4.17 -30.86
N PHE A 291 8.19 -4.34 -29.80
CA PHE A 291 8.13 -5.52 -28.92
C PHE A 291 6.71 -5.84 -28.41
N PHE A 292 5.92 -4.81 -28.09
CA PHE A 292 4.56 -4.97 -27.54
C PHE A 292 3.48 -5.16 -28.62
N ASP A 293 3.75 -4.75 -29.86
CA ASP A 293 2.72 -4.56 -30.90
C ASP A 293 1.96 -5.85 -31.19
N ARG A 294 2.66 -6.98 -31.33
CA ARG A 294 2.04 -8.28 -31.53
C ARG A 294 1.07 -8.63 -30.39
N TRP A 295 1.52 -8.53 -29.15
CA TRP A 295 0.72 -8.88 -27.97
C TRP A 295 -0.52 -8.01 -27.85
N LEU A 296 -0.37 -6.71 -28.13
CA LEU A 296 -1.45 -5.74 -28.09
C LEU A 296 -2.47 -5.93 -29.22
N HIS A 297 -2.01 -6.19 -30.45
CA HIS A 297 -2.89 -6.44 -31.60
C HIS A 297 -3.61 -7.79 -31.52
N ASP A 298 -2.92 -8.83 -31.07
CA ASP A 298 -3.49 -10.18 -30.87
C ASP A 298 -4.43 -10.22 -29.65
N GLY A 299 -4.47 -9.16 -28.83
CA GLY A 299 -5.27 -9.09 -27.62
C GLY A 299 -4.77 -10.00 -26.49
N GLN A 300 -3.49 -10.38 -26.52
CA GLN A 300 -2.82 -11.28 -25.58
C GLN A 300 -1.99 -10.49 -24.56
N ALA A 301 -2.52 -9.36 -24.09
CA ALA A 301 -1.84 -8.51 -23.12
C ALA A 301 -2.78 -8.09 -21.97
N ALA A 302 -2.21 -8.05 -20.77
CA ALA A 302 -2.81 -7.49 -19.57
C ALA A 302 -2.14 -6.15 -19.25
N VAL A 303 -2.83 -5.05 -19.51
CA VAL A 303 -2.34 -3.68 -19.35
C VAL A 303 -2.73 -3.18 -17.96
N LEU A 304 -1.75 -2.98 -17.09
CA LEU A 304 -1.90 -2.72 -15.67
C LEU A 304 -1.39 -1.31 -15.36
N LEU A 305 -2.30 -0.36 -15.14
CA LEU A 305 -2.00 1.07 -15.03
C LEU A 305 -2.16 1.52 -13.57
N ASP A 306 -1.04 1.79 -12.90
CA ASP A 306 -1.02 2.08 -11.47
C ASP A 306 -1.05 3.58 -11.17
N GLY A 307 -2.02 4.03 -10.37
CA GLY A 307 -1.99 5.34 -9.71
C GLY A 307 -2.39 6.51 -10.59
N LEU A 308 -3.56 6.46 -11.24
CA LEU A 308 -4.09 7.59 -12.02
C LEU A 308 -4.28 8.86 -11.16
N ASP A 309 -4.60 8.72 -9.87
CA ASP A 309 -4.73 9.85 -8.94
C ASP A 309 -3.39 10.51 -8.57
N GLU A 310 -2.27 9.81 -8.77
CA GLU A 310 -0.96 10.26 -8.32
C GLU A 310 -0.38 11.39 -9.19
N VAL A 311 -1.05 11.72 -10.30
CA VAL A 311 -0.77 12.91 -11.10
C VAL A 311 -1.38 14.12 -10.38
N ALA A 312 -0.53 14.91 -9.70
CA ALA A 312 -0.95 16.01 -8.84
C ALA A 312 -1.71 17.11 -9.59
N ASP A 313 -1.22 17.55 -10.75
CA ASP A 313 -1.86 18.59 -11.56
C ASP A 313 -3.15 18.06 -12.22
N PRO A 314 -4.34 18.66 -11.93
CA PRO A 314 -5.59 18.28 -12.54
C PRO A 314 -5.61 18.38 -14.08
N LYS A 315 -4.87 19.31 -14.69
CA LYS A 315 -4.79 19.40 -16.16
C LYS A 315 -4.03 18.20 -16.74
N LEU A 316 -2.88 17.90 -16.16
CA LEU A 316 -2.06 16.76 -16.54
C LEU A 316 -2.81 15.44 -16.33
N ARG A 317 -3.54 15.28 -15.23
CA ARG A 317 -4.35 14.08 -14.98
C ARG A 317 -5.41 13.84 -16.06
N ARG A 318 -6.07 14.89 -16.53
CA ARG A 318 -7.04 14.82 -17.64
C ARG A 318 -6.37 14.40 -18.95
N ARG A 319 -5.18 14.94 -19.23
CA ARG A 319 -4.38 14.55 -20.39
C ARG A 319 -3.99 13.07 -20.33
N VAL A 320 -3.54 12.57 -19.18
CA VAL A 320 -3.23 11.14 -18.97
C VAL A 320 -4.47 10.27 -19.17
N SER A 321 -5.62 10.69 -18.66
CA SER A 321 -6.89 9.96 -18.84
C SER A 321 -7.26 9.83 -20.33
N ARG A 322 -7.10 10.91 -21.12
CA ARG A 322 -7.30 10.88 -22.58
C ARG A 322 -6.32 9.93 -23.29
N LEU A 323 -5.06 9.86 -22.85
CA LEU A 323 -4.08 8.92 -23.40
C LEU A 323 -4.46 7.46 -23.12
N VAL A 324 -4.92 7.17 -21.90
CA VAL A 324 -5.40 5.83 -21.51
C VAL A 324 -6.63 5.42 -22.31
N ASP A 325 -7.61 6.31 -22.48
CA ASP A 325 -8.78 6.07 -23.33
C ASP A 325 -8.36 5.86 -24.79
N SER A 326 -7.45 6.68 -25.33
CA SER A 326 -6.90 6.51 -26.68
C SER A 326 -6.23 5.15 -26.87
N PHE A 327 -5.47 4.69 -25.87
CA PHE A 327 -4.80 3.39 -25.89
C PHE A 327 -5.80 2.23 -25.85
N THR A 328 -6.83 2.35 -25.02
CA THR A 328 -7.88 1.33 -24.89
C THR A 328 -8.73 1.22 -26.15
N ARG A 329 -8.99 2.35 -26.83
CA ARG A 329 -9.62 2.35 -28.17
C ARG A 329 -8.77 1.64 -29.22
N ALA A 330 -7.45 1.83 -29.17
CA ALA A 330 -6.53 1.22 -30.14
C ALA A 330 -6.38 -0.30 -29.95
N TYR A 331 -6.45 -0.78 -28.70
CA TYR A 331 -6.25 -2.19 -28.34
C TYR A 331 -7.43 -2.77 -27.55
N PRO A 332 -8.63 -2.86 -28.15
CA PRO A 332 -9.88 -3.13 -27.43
C PRO A 332 -9.99 -4.53 -26.84
N ASN A 333 -9.19 -5.49 -27.34
CA ASN A 333 -9.21 -6.89 -26.94
C ASN A 333 -8.33 -7.19 -25.73
N CYS A 334 -7.38 -6.31 -25.40
CA CYS A 334 -6.54 -6.46 -24.22
C CYS A 334 -7.36 -6.31 -22.93
N ARG A 335 -6.87 -6.92 -21.85
CA ARG A 335 -7.36 -6.61 -20.50
C ARG A 335 -6.71 -5.32 -20.04
N THR A 336 -7.48 -4.41 -19.45
CA THR A 336 -6.96 -3.16 -18.90
C THR A 336 -7.48 -2.95 -17.49
N VAL A 337 -6.56 -2.86 -16.53
CA VAL A 337 -6.87 -2.61 -15.13
C VAL A 337 -6.19 -1.31 -14.72
N VAL A 338 -6.96 -0.36 -14.20
CA VAL A 338 -6.47 0.96 -13.76
C VAL A 338 -6.73 1.10 -12.28
N THR A 339 -5.78 1.61 -11.50
CA THR A 339 -6.01 1.96 -10.09
C THR A 339 -6.10 3.47 -9.90
N SER A 340 -7.00 3.90 -9.01
CA SER A 340 -7.09 5.30 -8.59
C SER A 340 -7.64 5.43 -7.17
N ARG A 341 -7.41 6.57 -6.51
CA ARG A 341 -8.17 6.99 -5.32
C ARG A 341 -9.56 7.47 -5.73
N ILE A 342 -10.53 7.27 -4.84
CA ILE A 342 -11.91 7.75 -5.03
C ILE A 342 -11.92 9.27 -5.29
N VAL A 343 -11.30 10.07 -4.41
CA VAL A 343 -11.22 11.55 -4.53
C VAL A 343 -10.42 12.06 -5.74
N GLY A 344 -9.57 11.23 -6.36
CA GLY A 344 -8.83 11.59 -7.56
C GLY A 344 -9.60 11.37 -8.87
N TYR A 345 -10.72 10.64 -8.82
CA TYR A 345 -11.44 10.13 -9.99
C TYR A 345 -12.73 10.93 -10.27
N THR A 346 -12.56 12.23 -10.53
CA THR A 346 -13.63 13.18 -10.88
C THR A 346 -14.16 12.99 -12.30
N ASP A 347 -15.35 13.52 -12.62
CA ASP A 347 -15.94 13.52 -13.98
C ASP A 347 -14.97 13.92 -15.10
N ALA A 348 -14.01 14.81 -14.82
CA ALA A 348 -13.06 15.26 -15.82
C ALA A 348 -11.87 14.30 -16.02
N SER A 349 -11.55 13.45 -15.04
CA SER A 349 -10.47 12.44 -15.05
C SER A 349 -10.98 11.00 -15.13
N GLN A 350 -12.28 10.82 -15.34
CA GLN A 350 -12.90 9.51 -15.56
C GLN A 350 -12.54 8.98 -16.95
N LEU A 351 -12.42 7.65 -17.02
CA LEU A 351 -12.14 6.93 -18.25
C LEU A 351 -13.47 6.57 -18.92
N THR A 352 -13.57 6.83 -20.21
CA THR A 352 -14.85 6.82 -20.93
C THR A 352 -15.03 5.61 -21.84
N GLU A 353 -13.99 4.78 -22.00
CA GLU A 353 -13.97 3.64 -22.93
C GLU A 353 -14.58 2.35 -22.35
N GLY A 354 -15.76 2.47 -21.74
CA GLY A 354 -16.52 1.32 -21.24
C GLY A 354 -15.88 0.63 -20.03
N TYR A 355 -15.17 1.39 -19.20
CA TYR A 355 -14.63 0.88 -17.95
C TYR A 355 -15.75 0.62 -16.94
N ALA A 356 -15.73 -0.58 -16.35
CA ALA A 356 -16.44 -0.82 -15.10
C ALA A 356 -15.61 -0.28 -13.94
N THR A 357 -16.27 0.21 -12.91
CA THR A 357 -15.62 0.63 -11.66
C THR A 357 -15.93 -0.37 -10.55
N THR A 358 -14.98 -0.52 -9.63
CA THR A 358 -15.20 -1.26 -8.41
C THR A 358 -14.42 -0.62 -7.28
N THR A 359 -15.03 -0.54 -6.09
CA THR A 359 -14.39 0.08 -4.93
C THR A 359 -13.98 -0.99 -3.94
N VAL A 360 -12.68 -1.07 -3.67
CA VAL A 360 -12.07 -1.98 -2.68
C VAL A 360 -12.65 -1.70 -1.30
N ARG A 361 -13.07 -2.76 -0.62
CA ARG A 361 -13.54 -2.71 0.76
C ARG A 361 -12.40 -3.00 1.73
N ASP A 362 -12.62 -2.62 2.98
CA ASP A 362 -11.76 -2.98 4.09
C ASP A 362 -11.75 -4.49 4.32
N PHE A 363 -10.68 -4.94 4.99
CA PHE A 363 -10.59 -6.32 5.43
C PHE A 363 -11.65 -6.61 6.50
N THR A 364 -12.31 -7.75 6.32
CA THR A 364 -13.10 -8.36 7.39
C THR A 364 -12.17 -9.03 8.41
N LEU A 365 -12.70 -9.41 9.58
CA LEU A 365 -11.94 -10.18 10.56
C LEU A 365 -11.45 -11.52 9.98
N ASP A 366 -12.20 -12.13 9.07
CA ASP A 366 -11.79 -13.34 8.37
C ASP A 366 -10.57 -13.07 7.46
N ASP A 367 -10.61 -11.97 6.69
CA ASP A 367 -9.50 -11.58 5.80
C ASP A 367 -8.24 -11.25 6.63
N ILE A 368 -8.41 -10.58 7.78
CA ILE A 368 -7.34 -10.35 8.76
C ILE A 368 -6.76 -11.68 9.25
N GLY A 369 -7.62 -12.64 9.62
CA GLY A 369 -7.20 -13.97 10.07
C GLY A 369 -6.41 -14.73 9.02
N VAL A 370 -6.83 -14.70 7.75
CA VAL A 370 -6.12 -15.31 6.63
C VAL A 370 -4.74 -14.66 6.45
N PHE A 371 -4.68 -13.32 6.43
CA PHE A 371 -3.42 -12.60 6.29
C PHE A 371 -2.44 -12.93 7.42
N LEU A 372 -2.88 -12.86 8.68
CA LEU A 372 -2.03 -13.11 9.84
C LEU A 372 -1.55 -14.56 9.91
N SER A 373 -2.42 -15.51 9.54
CA SER A 373 -2.04 -16.93 9.46
C SER A 373 -0.91 -17.15 8.45
N GLN A 374 -1.05 -16.57 7.25
CA GLN A 374 -0.02 -16.67 6.21
C GLN A 374 1.27 -15.94 6.60
N TRP A 375 1.14 -14.73 7.16
CA TRP A 375 2.27 -13.94 7.65
C TRP A 375 3.10 -14.70 8.68
N HIS A 376 2.47 -15.13 9.79
CA HIS A 376 3.19 -15.83 10.85
C HIS A 376 3.76 -17.16 10.38
N ARG A 377 3.07 -17.86 9.48
CA ARG A 377 3.58 -19.09 8.88
C ARG A 377 4.85 -18.84 8.06
N LEU A 378 4.85 -17.86 7.16
CA LEU A 378 6.01 -17.53 6.34
C LEU A 378 7.19 -17.03 7.19
N VAL A 379 6.90 -16.23 8.23
CA VAL A 379 7.91 -15.76 9.19
C VAL A 379 8.49 -16.94 9.99
N ALA A 380 7.65 -17.84 10.52
CA ALA A 380 8.09 -19.00 11.29
C ALA A 380 8.95 -19.94 10.44
N ILE A 381 8.52 -20.24 9.20
CA ILE A 381 9.31 -21.05 8.26
C ILE A 381 10.68 -20.39 7.99
N GLY A 382 10.72 -19.06 7.82
CA GLY A 382 11.97 -18.32 7.66
C GLY A 382 12.88 -18.30 8.89
N GLN A 383 12.33 -18.58 10.09
CA GLN A 383 13.06 -18.58 11.35
C GLN A 383 13.57 -19.95 11.78
N MET A 384 12.72 -20.96 11.69
CA MET A 384 13.00 -22.30 12.24
C MET A 384 12.92 -23.42 11.20
N GLY A 385 12.78 -23.07 9.91
CA GLY A 385 12.59 -24.03 8.82
C GLY A 385 11.14 -24.53 8.73
N PRO A 386 10.77 -25.21 7.63
CA PRO A 386 9.44 -25.80 7.49
C PRO A 386 9.28 -26.99 8.43
N GLY A 387 8.10 -27.13 9.05
CA GLY A 387 7.78 -28.30 9.88
C GLY A 387 6.68 -28.04 10.91
N PRO A 388 6.25 -29.07 11.65
CA PRO A 388 5.16 -28.97 12.63
C PRO A 388 5.42 -27.92 13.72
N THR A 389 6.68 -27.74 14.13
CA THR A 389 7.08 -26.71 15.12
C THR A 389 6.84 -25.30 14.59
N ALA A 390 7.16 -25.04 13.32
CA ALA A 390 6.92 -23.74 12.69
C ALA A 390 5.43 -23.44 12.55
N GLU A 391 4.63 -24.44 12.15
CA GLU A 391 3.18 -24.30 12.04
C GLU A 391 2.53 -24.05 13.42
N ALA A 392 2.96 -24.78 14.46
CA ALA A 392 2.47 -24.58 15.83
C ALA A 392 2.84 -23.20 16.39
N HIS A 393 4.08 -22.74 16.17
CA HIS A 393 4.50 -21.40 16.57
C HIS A 393 3.71 -20.31 15.83
N ALA A 394 3.51 -20.46 14.53
CA ALA A 394 2.74 -19.53 13.72
C ALA A 394 1.27 -19.45 14.15
N ALA A 395 0.64 -20.58 14.44
CA ALA A 395 -0.73 -20.65 14.94
C ALA A 395 -0.88 -19.92 16.28
N GLU A 396 0.07 -20.11 17.19
CA GLU A 396 0.07 -19.42 18.49
C GLU A 396 0.23 -17.91 18.35
N GLN A 397 1.18 -17.44 17.53
CA GLN A 397 1.37 -16.01 17.27
C GLN A 397 0.13 -15.38 16.60
N THR A 398 -0.50 -16.11 15.68
CA THR A 398 -1.74 -15.66 15.02
C THR A 398 -2.87 -15.50 16.03
N ARG A 399 -3.05 -16.49 16.91
CA ARG A 399 -4.08 -16.46 17.96
C ARG A 399 -3.89 -15.27 18.90
N GLN A 400 -2.67 -15.08 19.41
CA GLN A 400 -2.34 -13.97 20.31
C GLN A 400 -2.63 -12.60 19.68
N LEU A 401 -2.24 -12.42 18.42
CA LEU A 401 -2.45 -11.16 17.72
C LEU A 401 -3.93 -10.91 17.39
N LEU A 402 -4.66 -11.94 16.95
CA LEU A 402 -6.11 -11.84 16.72
C LEU A 402 -6.85 -11.47 18.00
N ASP A 403 -6.54 -12.13 19.12
CA ASP A 403 -7.13 -11.82 20.43
C ASP A 403 -6.85 -10.35 20.83
N ALA A 404 -5.62 -9.87 20.61
CA ALA A 404 -5.24 -8.48 20.89
C ALA A 404 -6.00 -7.46 20.00
N ILE A 405 -6.21 -7.78 18.72
CA ILE A 405 -6.98 -6.95 17.78
C ILE A 405 -8.46 -6.94 18.18
N GLU A 406 -9.05 -8.09 18.52
CA GLU A 406 -10.47 -8.19 18.86
C GLU A 406 -10.84 -7.49 20.16
N GLN A 407 -9.95 -7.51 21.16
CA GLN A 407 -10.18 -6.92 22.47
C GLN A 407 -10.03 -5.40 22.50
N LYS A 408 -9.37 -4.80 21.47
CA LYS A 408 -9.04 -3.38 21.44
C LYS A 408 -9.70 -2.71 20.24
N ASP A 409 -10.84 -2.05 20.45
CA ASP A 409 -11.61 -1.41 19.37
C ASP A 409 -10.77 -0.49 18.48
N ARG A 410 -9.86 0.31 19.05
CA ARG A 410 -8.97 1.20 18.29
C ARG A 410 -7.98 0.44 17.40
N VAL A 411 -7.44 -0.67 17.87
CA VAL A 411 -6.52 -1.51 17.08
C VAL A 411 -7.29 -2.21 15.97
N ARG A 412 -8.52 -2.68 16.26
CA ARG A 412 -9.43 -3.26 15.26
C ARG A 412 -9.74 -2.28 14.14
N GLU A 413 -10.08 -1.03 14.48
CA GLU A 413 -10.34 0.04 13.50
C GLU A 413 -9.14 0.33 12.60
N LEU A 414 -7.90 0.08 13.05
CA LEU A 414 -6.71 0.20 12.22
C LEU A 414 -6.48 -1.06 11.38
N ALA A 415 -6.67 -2.25 11.96
CA ALA A 415 -6.36 -3.54 11.34
C ALA A 415 -7.19 -3.86 10.09
N ILE A 416 -8.34 -3.23 9.90
CA ILE A 416 -9.15 -3.39 8.68
C ILE A 416 -8.46 -2.82 7.43
N ASN A 417 -7.48 -1.92 7.59
CA ASN A 417 -6.66 -1.42 6.50
C ASN A 417 -5.43 -2.34 6.30
N PRO A 418 -5.22 -2.94 5.10
CA PRO A 418 -4.14 -3.90 4.85
C PRO A 418 -2.73 -3.39 5.16
N LEU A 419 -2.46 -2.11 4.90
CA LEU A 419 -1.19 -1.49 5.28
C LEU A 419 -1.00 -1.51 6.79
N MET A 420 -2.01 -1.04 7.52
CA MET A 420 -1.96 -0.97 8.97
C MET A 420 -1.89 -2.36 9.59
N LEU A 421 -2.59 -3.35 9.03
CA LEU A 421 -2.45 -4.74 9.43
C LEU A 421 -1.02 -5.24 9.26
N THR A 422 -0.36 -4.90 8.15
CA THR A 422 1.04 -5.26 7.92
C THR A 422 1.95 -4.60 8.95
N VAL A 423 1.70 -3.33 9.29
CA VAL A 423 2.44 -2.61 10.34
C VAL A 423 2.21 -3.23 11.72
N ILE A 424 0.97 -3.58 12.06
CA ILE A 424 0.61 -4.26 13.31
C ILE A 424 1.31 -5.62 13.40
N ALA A 425 1.29 -6.41 12.33
CA ALA A 425 1.95 -7.71 12.27
C ALA A 425 3.48 -7.58 12.38
N LEU A 426 4.07 -6.52 11.82
CA LEU A 426 5.48 -6.19 11.97
C LEU A 426 5.84 -5.82 13.42
N VAL A 427 5.05 -4.95 14.06
CA VAL A 427 5.29 -4.49 15.44
C VAL A 427 5.06 -5.61 16.45
N HIS A 428 3.97 -6.39 16.32
CA HIS A 428 3.65 -7.51 17.23
C HIS A 428 4.77 -8.53 17.33
N ARG A 429 5.46 -8.79 16.21
CA ARG A 429 6.58 -9.72 16.17
C ARG A 429 7.70 -9.31 17.13
N ASP A 430 8.03 -8.02 17.17
CA ASP A 430 9.16 -7.51 17.96
C ASP A 430 8.71 -6.99 19.34
N ARG A 431 7.42 -6.69 19.50
CA ARG A 431 6.81 -6.17 20.74
C ARG A 431 5.64 -7.06 21.17
N VAL A 432 5.75 -7.63 22.37
CA VAL A 432 4.69 -8.47 22.98
C VAL A 432 3.38 -7.70 23.21
N LYS A 433 3.40 -6.36 23.31
CA LYS A 433 2.21 -5.53 23.52
C LYS A 433 2.03 -4.52 22.39
N LEU A 434 0.85 -4.54 21.78
CA LEU A 434 0.46 -3.56 20.78
C LEU A 434 0.04 -2.22 21.40
N PRO A 435 0.50 -1.08 20.87
CA PRO A 435 -0.04 0.22 21.20
C PRO A 435 -1.52 0.36 20.79
N ASP A 436 -2.27 1.18 21.53
CA ASP A 436 -3.70 1.41 21.28
C ASP A 436 -3.98 2.57 20.30
N ARG A 437 -2.92 3.24 19.81
CA ARG A 437 -3.02 4.46 19.02
C ARG A 437 -2.21 4.36 17.74
N ARG A 438 -2.72 5.01 16.69
CA ARG A 438 -2.10 5.06 15.37
C ARG A 438 -0.70 5.68 15.40
N ALA A 439 -0.53 6.82 16.08
CA ALA A 439 0.79 7.48 16.21
C ALA A 439 1.82 6.60 16.92
N ASP A 440 1.45 5.97 18.05
CA ASP A 440 2.33 5.06 18.79
C ASP A 440 2.70 3.83 17.94
N LEU A 441 1.75 3.30 17.17
CA LEU A 441 2.00 2.18 16.26
C LEU A 441 2.99 2.54 15.15
N TYR A 442 2.88 3.74 14.54
CA TYR A 442 3.88 4.20 13.57
C TYR A 442 5.22 4.47 14.21
N GLN A 443 5.24 4.99 15.44
CA GLN A 443 6.48 5.17 16.18
C GLN A 443 7.21 3.83 16.33
N GLU A 444 6.52 2.81 16.84
CA GLU A 444 7.10 1.47 17.01
C GLU A 444 7.49 0.86 15.67
N ALA A 445 6.71 1.07 14.61
CA ALA A 445 7.05 0.57 13.28
C ALA A 445 8.32 1.22 12.71
N VAL A 446 8.45 2.54 12.83
CA VAL A 446 9.65 3.28 12.43
C VAL A 446 10.85 2.82 13.26
N ASP A 447 10.68 2.70 14.58
CA ASP A 447 11.74 2.27 15.48
C ASP A 447 12.15 0.80 15.20
N VAL A 448 11.22 -0.09 14.81
CA VAL A 448 11.51 -1.46 14.35
C VAL A 448 12.27 -1.46 13.02
N LEU A 449 11.82 -0.64 12.06
CA LEU A 449 12.45 -0.56 10.73
C LEU A 449 13.84 0.09 10.79
N LEU A 450 14.09 0.97 11.76
CA LEU A 450 15.39 1.60 12.00
C LEU A 450 16.29 0.80 12.96
N GLY A 451 15.73 0.19 14.01
CA GLY A 451 16.50 -0.51 15.06
C GLY A 451 17.14 -1.82 14.59
N LYS A 452 16.60 -2.45 13.54
CA LYS A 452 17.23 -3.62 12.90
C LYS A 452 18.48 -3.27 12.07
N TRP A 453 18.92 -2.01 12.06
CA TRP A 453 20.23 -1.60 11.55
C TRP A 453 21.40 -2.13 12.40
N ASP A 454 21.21 -2.30 13.72
CA ASP A 454 22.33 -2.51 14.65
C ASP A 454 22.62 -4.01 14.93
N GLU A 455 21.67 -4.92 14.68
CA GLU A 455 21.81 -6.37 14.96
C GLU A 455 22.54 -7.18 13.87
N ALA A 456 23.04 -6.53 12.81
CA ALA A 456 23.73 -7.20 11.71
C ALA A 456 25.17 -7.61 12.10
N LYS A 457 25.28 -8.77 12.77
CA LYS A 457 26.49 -9.61 12.92
C LYS A 457 27.81 -8.88 13.26
N GLY A 458 28.09 -8.72 14.56
CA GLY A 458 29.46 -8.83 15.12
C GLY A 458 30.60 -8.04 14.46
N SER A 459 30.32 -6.97 13.74
CA SER A 459 31.30 -6.17 13.02
C SER A 459 30.84 -4.73 13.07
N THR A 460 31.77 -3.87 13.51
CA THR A 460 31.76 -2.41 13.61
C THR A 460 30.54 -1.73 12.97
N GLU A 461 29.78 -0.96 13.76
CA GLU A 461 28.77 -0.04 13.21
C GLU A 461 29.33 0.65 11.96
N PRO A 462 28.59 0.72 10.83
CA PRO A 462 29.04 1.54 9.72
C PRO A 462 29.12 2.97 10.27
N LEU A 463 30.33 3.46 10.52
CA LEU A 463 30.56 4.82 10.99
C LEU A 463 30.07 5.75 9.88
N ILE A 464 28.80 6.18 9.97
CA ILE A 464 28.25 7.21 9.09
C ILE A 464 29.06 8.49 9.28
N LEU A 465 29.56 8.72 10.50
CA LEU A 465 30.50 9.78 10.86
C LEU A 465 31.69 9.15 11.58
N HIS A 466 32.92 9.51 11.19
CA HIS A 466 34.13 8.88 11.72
C HIS A 466 34.41 9.19 13.20
N ASP A 467 33.95 10.32 13.72
CA ASP A 467 34.36 10.84 15.03
C ASP A 467 33.25 10.84 16.10
N ARG A 468 32.06 10.30 15.80
CA ARG A 468 30.95 10.23 16.76
C ARG A 468 29.98 9.08 16.48
N PRO A 469 29.31 8.53 17.51
CA PRO A 469 28.25 7.55 17.30
C PRO A 469 27.12 8.17 16.48
N PHE A 470 26.52 7.38 15.59
CA PHE A 470 25.38 7.76 14.77
C PHE A 470 24.21 6.80 15.04
N ASP A 471 23.39 7.19 16.01
CA ASP A 471 22.40 6.31 16.63
C ASP A 471 21.06 6.29 15.87
N ILE A 472 20.09 5.56 16.41
CA ILE A 472 18.73 5.47 15.85
C ILE A 472 18.03 6.83 15.75
N ASN A 473 18.28 7.74 16.70
CA ASN A 473 17.64 9.05 16.74
C ASN A 473 18.24 9.99 15.70
N ASP A 474 19.57 9.94 15.49
CA ASP A 474 20.23 10.72 14.43
C ASP A 474 19.67 10.34 13.06
N ARG A 475 19.53 9.04 12.79
CA ARG A 475 18.93 8.51 11.55
C ARG A 475 17.50 9.00 11.38
N LYS A 476 16.72 8.95 12.46
CA LYS A 476 15.33 9.39 12.49
C LYS A 476 15.24 10.89 12.21
N LEU A 477 16.15 11.71 12.72
CA LEU A 477 16.19 13.15 12.47
C LEU A 477 16.48 13.47 11.00
N VAL A 478 17.46 12.79 10.40
CA VAL A 478 17.76 12.93 8.96
C VAL A 478 16.55 12.56 8.11
N LEU A 479 15.89 11.44 8.42
CA LEU A 479 14.71 10.98 7.68
C LEU A 479 13.47 11.86 7.90
N GLN A 480 13.32 12.47 9.08
CA GLN A 480 12.31 13.50 9.36
C GLN A 480 12.47 14.69 8.41
N GLN A 481 13.70 15.17 8.22
CA GLN A 481 13.93 16.29 7.31
C GLN A 481 13.65 15.92 5.86
N VAL A 482 14.12 14.75 5.40
CA VAL A 482 13.81 14.25 4.05
C VAL A 482 12.30 14.16 3.86
N ALA A 483 11.57 13.57 4.81
CA ALA A 483 10.13 13.44 4.75
C ALA A 483 9.41 14.80 4.67
N LEU A 484 9.82 15.76 5.50
CA LEU A 484 9.26 17.11 5.51
C LEU A 484 9.49 17.80 4.17
N THR A 485 10.71 17.80 3.64
CA THR A 485 11.03 18.44 2.36
C THR A 485 10.22 17.82 1.21
N LEU A 486 10.14 16.50 1.12
CA LEU A 486 9.31 15.84 0.11
C LEU A 486 7.84 16.25 0.26
N HIS A 487 7.33 16.28 1.49
CA HIS A 487 5.93 16.60 1.75
C HIS A 487 5.59 18.07 1.43
N GLU A 488 6.48 19.03 1.74
CA GLU A 488 6.34 20.45 1.36
C GLU A 488 6.22 20.66 -0.15
N HIS A 489 6.93 19.84 -0.93
CA HIS A 489 6.90 19.92 -2.39
C HIS A 489 5.83 19.01 -3.04
N ALA A 490 4.96 18.40 -2.22
CA ALA A 490 3.98 17.40 -2.67
C ALA A 490 4.59 16.25 -3.48
N LEU A 491 5.82 15.86 -3.14
CA LEU A 491 6.58 14.78 -3.76
C LEU A 491 6.44 13.49 -2.94
N LYS A 492 6.32 12.36 -3.64
CA LYS A 492 6.39 11.00 -3.06
C LYS A 492 7.75 10.34 -3.28
N GLU A 493 8.49 10.84 -4.26
CA GLU A 493 9.77 10.31 -4.72
C GLU A 493 10.71 11.51 -4.98
N ILE A 494 12.00 11.31 -4.77
CA ILE A 494 13.06 12.31 -4.93
C ILE A 494 14.23 11.71 -5.72
N ASP A 495 14.81 12.48 -6.63
CA ASP A 495 15.95 12.03 -7.42
C ASP A 495 17.23 12.05 -6.53
N ALA A 496 18.26 11.28 -6.91
CA ALA A 496 19.48 11.13 -6.10
C ALA A 496 20.13 12.47 -5.76
N GLU A 497 20.29 13.36 -6.74
CA GLU A 497 20.98 14.64 -6.55
C GLU A 497 20.27 15.56 -5.54
N PRO A 498 18.97 15.90 -5.69
CA PRO A 498 18.25 16.64 -4.65
C PRO A 498 18.24 15.96 -3.28
N LEU A 499 18.20 14.62 -3.23
CA LEU A 499 18.32 13.90 -1.96
C LEU A 499 19.70 14.11 -1.33
N ARG A 500 20.78 14.03 -2.13
CA ARG A 500 22.14 14.30 -1.65
C ARG A 500 22.27 15.71 -1.11
N GLU A 501 21.66 16.70 -1.74
CA GLU A 501 21.67 18.09 -1.26
C GLU A 501 21.00 18.21 0.12
N ILE A 502 19.83 17.60 0.31
CA ILE A 502 19.13 17.59 1.60
C ILE A 502 20.00 16.90 2.67
N LEU A 503 20.58 15.75 2.34
CA LEU A 503 21.44 15.01 3.27
C LEU A 503 22.72 15.79 3.59
N ALA A 504 23.35 16.41 2.60
CA ALA A 504 24.54 17.22 2.76
C ALA A 504 24.29 18.42 3.68
N GLN A 505 23.12 19.06 3.56
CA GLN A 505 22.72 20.12 4.48
C GLN A 505 22.59 19.61 5.92
N GLN A 506 21.95 18.45 6.11
CA GLN A 506 21.79 17.84 7.44
C GLN A 506 23.11 17.39 8.08
N PHE A 507 24.04 16.86 7.29
CA PHE A 507 25.37 16.50 7.80
C PHE A 507 26.30 17.71 7.94
N GLY A 508 26.09 18.77 7.17
CA GLY A 508 26.86 20.01 7.23
C GLY A 508 26.67 20.80 8.53
N ASP A 509 25.51 20.65 9.20
CA ASP A 509 25.30 21.20 10.55
C ASP A 509 26.18 20.51 11.61
N ALA A 510 26.71 19.33 11.29
CA ALA A 510 27.45 18.46 12.19
C ALA A 510 28.94 18.33 11.85
N VAL A 511 29.35 18.66 10.62
CA VAL A 511 30.69 18.43 10.07
C VAL A 511 31.08 19.60 9.16
N ASP A 512 32.21 20.25 9.46
CA ASP A 512 32.70 21.41 8.72
C ASP A 512 33.44 21.05 7.41
N ASP A 513 33.99 19.83 7.27
CA ASP A 513 34.72 19.40 6.07
C ASP A 513 33.76 18.90 4.98
N PRO A 514 33.66 19.58 3.81
CA PRO A 514 32.79 19.16 2.71
C PRO A 514 33.06 17.74 2.19
N ARG A 515 34.31 17.26 2.28
CA ARG A 515 34.65 15.89 1.84
C ARG A 515 34.07 14.84 2.76
N GLU A 516 34.08 15.10 4.07
CA GLU A 516 33.51 14.20 5.06
C GLU A 516 31.98 14.24 5.02
N VAL A 517 31.37 15.41 4.71
CA VAL A 517 29.93 15.52 4.42
C VAL A 517 29.55 14.63 3.24
N ASP A 518 30.26 14.71 2.11
CA ASP A 518 29.96 13.86 0.94
C ASP A 518 30.15 12.37 1.25
N ALA A 519 31.20 12.02 1.99
CA ALA A 519 31.43 10.65 2.44
C ALA A 519 30.30 10.15 3.36
N ALA A 520 29.81 10.97 4.30
CA ALA A 520 28.69 10.66 5.18
C ALA A 520 27.38 10.46 4.39
N VAL A 521 27.11 11.32 3.41
CA VAL A 521 25.97 11.17 2.49
C VAL A 521 26.04 9.84 1.74
N ASN A 522 27.20 9.50 1.18
CA ASN A 522 27.41 8.23 0.46
C ASN A 522 27.21 7.03 1.38
N ARG A 523 27.78 7.06 2.59
CA ARG A 523 27.61 6.00 3.60
C ARG A 523 26.14 5.85 4.00
N PHE A 524 25.42 6.96 4.21
CA PHE A 524 24.02 6.95 4.58
C PHE A 524 23.12 6.38 3.48
N LEU A 525 23.33 6.80 2.22
CA LEU A 525 22.60 6.26 1.07
C LEU A 525 22.85 4.76 0.87
N ASN A 526 24.10 4.30 1.01
CA ASN A 526 24.41 2.87 0.93
C ASN A 526 23.73 2.08 2.04
N VAL A 527 23.74 2.58 3.28
CA VAL A 527 23.05 1.92 4.40
C VAL A 527 21.54 1.89 4.18
N ILE A 528 20.94 2.96 3.65
CA ILE A 528 19.52 2.96 3.29
C ILE A 528 19.20 1.92 2.23
N GLN A 529 20.00 1.85 1.15
CA GLN A 529 19.82 0.88 0.07
C GLN A 529 19.97 -0.57 0.54
N GLU A 530 20.93 -0.85 1.44
CA GLU A 530 21.24 -2.21 1.87
C GLU A 530 20.45 -2.67 3.11
N ARG A 531 19.95 -1.74 3.93
CA ARG A 531 19.52 -2.05 5.30
C ARG A 531 18.16 -1.49 5.73
N THR A 532 17.61 -0.42 5.14
CA THR A 532 16.27 0.07 5.55
C THR A 532 15.13 -0.46 4.70
N GLY A 533 14.03 -0.83 5.36
CA GLY A 533 12.71 -0.94 4.73
C GLY A 533 11.90 0.38 4.75
N LEU A 534 12.53 1.52 5.06
CA LEU A 534 11.83 2.81 5.28
C LEU A 534 12.00 3.79 4.11
N LEU A 535 13.23 4.07 3.67
CA LEU A 535 13.51 4.78 2.42
C LEU A 535 14.11 3.76 1.46
N ILE A 536 13.58 3.65 0.25
CA ILE A 536 13.98 2.64 -0.72
C ILE A 536 14.38 3.29 -2.03
N ALA A 537 15.45 2.78 -2.63
CA ALA A 537 15.77 3.11 -4.01
C ALA A 537 14.70 2.53 -4.93
N ARG A 538 14.21 3.36 -5.84
CA ARG A 538 13.37 2.98 -6.98
C ARG A 538 14.26 2.89 -8.23
N ALA A 539 13.66 2.71 -9.40
CA ALA A 539 14.39 2.73 -10.66
C ALA A 539 15.08 4.09 -10.90
N GLU A 540 16.26 4.08 -11.52
CA GLU A 540 17.05 5.28 -11.89
C GLU A 540 17.47 6.24 -10.78
N GLY A 541 18.02 5.73 -9.67
CA GLY A 541 18.59 6.61 -8.65
C GLY A 541 17.55 7.57 -8.04
N THR A 542 16.27 7.23 -8.13
CA THR A 542 15.21 7.89 -7.38
C THR A 542 14.97 7.14 -6.08
N TYR A 543 14.50 7.85 -5.06
CA TYR A 543 14.26 7.33 -3.73
C TYR A 543 12.87 7.70 -3.28
N ALA A 544 12.23 6.81 -2.54
CA ALA A 544 10.89 7.04 -2.01
C ALA A 544 10.78 6.38 -0.64
N PHE A 545 9.90 6.90 0.22
CA PHE A 545 9.52 6.13 1.40
C PHE A 545 8.79 4.86 0.95
N SER A 546 9.00 3.76 1.69
CA SER A 546 8.39 2.46 1.37
C SER A 546 6.85 2.54 1.38
N HIS A 547 6.30 3.48 2.14
CA HIS A 547 4.91 3.90 2.04
C HIS A 547 4.78 5.40 2.37
N LEU A 548 3.82 6.10 1.71
CA LEU A 548 3.53 7.51 1.95
C LEU A 548 3.24 7.80 3.44
N THR A 549 2.57 6.88 4.12
CA THR A 549 2.27 7.01 5.55
C THR A 549 3.50 7.16 6.45
N PHE A 550 4.64 6.56 6.08
CA PHE A 550 5.88 6.78 6.82
C PHE A 550 6.46 8.17 6.54
N GLN A 551 6.32 8.67 5.31
CA GLN A 551 6.64 10.06 4.97
C GLN A 551 5.74 11.02 5.76
N GLU A 552 4.42 10.79 5.80
CA GLU A 552 3.47 11.62 6.55
C GLU A 552 3.80 11.64 8.05
N TYR A 553 4.09 10.47 8.64
CA TYR A 553 4.45 10.37 10.05
C TYR A 553 5.79 11.07 10.36
N LEU A 554 6.84 10.83 9.58
CA LEU A 554 8.14 11.48 9.78
C LEU A 554 8.07 12.99 9.53
N ALA A 555 7.27 13.45 8.55
CA ALA A 555 7.00 14.87 8.36
C ALA A 555 6.27 15.46 9.58
N ALA A 556 5.31 14.74 10.17
CA ALA A 556 4.61 15.18 11.38
C ALA A 556 5.55 15.35 12.57
N LEU A 557 6.53 14.44 12.73
CA LEU A 557 7.57 14.55 13.75
C LEU A 557 8.46 15.78 13.52
N ALA A 558 8.87 16.01 12.26
CA ALA A 558 9.66 17.17 11.88
C ALA A 558 8.93 18.48 12.22
N VAL A 559 7.62 18.57 11.88
CA VAL A 559 6.79 19.74 12.19
C VAL A 559 6.65 19.93 13.70
N ALA A 560 6.34 18.86 14.45
CA ALA A 560 6.20 18.90 15.91
C ALA A 560 7.48 19.35 16.65
N GLY A 561 8.65 19.11 16.04
CA GLY A 561 9.95 19.54 16.53
C GLY A 561 10.25 21.03 16.34
N ARG A 562 9.48 21.74 15.50
CA ARG A 562 9.70 23.17 15.23
C ARG A 562 9.27 24.05 16.40
N ASP A 563 9.94 25.19 16.55
CA ASP A 563 9.52 26.21 17.51
C ASP A 563 8.19 26.88 17.12
N ASP A 564 7.98 27.05 15.81
CA ASP A 564 6.78 27.66 15.20
C ASP A 564 5.74 26.63 14.73
N TYR A 565 5.78 25.38 15.26
CA TYR A 565 4.94 24.26 14.80
C TYR A 565 3.47 24.63 14.56
N ALA A 566 2.83 25.34 15.50
CA ALA A 566 1.44 25.73 15.38
C ALA A 566 1.19 26.68 14.20
N ASP A 567 2.00 27.73 14.05
CA ASP A 567 1.86 28.70 12.95
C ASP A 567 2.19 28.07 11.59
N TYR A 568 3.17 27.16 11.58
CA TYR A 568 3.53 26.39 10.40
C TYR A 568 2.37 25.49 9.93
N THR A 569 1.71 24.80 10.86
CA THR A 569 0.56 23.92 10.59
C THR A 569 -0.67 24.72 10.17
N LEU A 570 -0.95 25.86 10.81
CA LEU A 570 -2.10 26.70 10.47
C LEU A 570 -2.14 27.11 8.99
N LYS A 571 -0.99 27.41 8.40
CA LYS A 571 -0.85 27.80 6.98
C LYS A 571 -1.26 26.69 6.00
N ARG A 572 -1.30 25.44 6.46
CA ARG A 572 -1.53 24.22 5.65
C ARG A 572 -2.84 23.52 5.95
N THR A 573 -3.64 24.03 6.88
CA THR A 573 -4.94 23.44 7.27
C THR A 573 -5.91 23.26 6.10
N ALA A 574 -5.81 24.11 5.08
CA ALA A 574 -6.61 24.04 3.85
C ALA A 574 -6.13 23.01 2.82
N GLU A 575 -4.90 22.51 2.95
CA GLU A 575 -4.27 21.63 1.98
C GLU A 575 -4.59 20.16 2.31
N GLU A 576 -5.35 19.48 1.44
CA GLU A 576 -5.72 18.07 1.66
C GLU A 576 -4.50 17.16 1.85
N TRP A 577 -3.40 17.46 1.16
CA TRP A 577 -2.12 16.74 1.26
C TRP A 577 -1.56 16.70 2.69
N TRP A 578 -1.77 17.77 3.47
CA TRP A 578 -1.24 17.91 4.83
C TRP A 578 -2.13 17.33 5.91
N ARG A 579 -3.36 16.96 5.59
CA ARG A 579 -4.36 16.57 6.58
C ARG A 579 -3.87 15.45 7.51
N GLU A 580 -3.27 14.39 6.96
CA GLU A 580 -2.77 13.29 7.79
C GLU A 580 -1.55 13.67 8.61
N VAL A 581 -0.68 14.55 8.09
CA VAL A 581 0.45 15.08 8.85
C VAL A 581 -0.05 15.83 10.08
N ILE A 582 -1.11 16.64 9.95
CA ILE A 582 -1.70 17.41 11.06
C ILE A 582 -2.30 16.48 12.13
N LEU A 583 -3.04 15.44 11.72
CA LEU A 583 -3.59 14.46 12.67
C LEU A 583 -2.49 13.69 13.41
N LEU A 584 -1.45 13.27 12.69
CA LEU A 584 -0.30 12.57 13.27
C LEU A 584 0.55 13.48 14.16
N GLU A 585 0.68 14.77 13.82
CA GLU A 585 1.36 15.78 14.61
C GLU A 585 0.65 15.95 15.97
N ALA A 586 -0.67 16.13 15.95
CA ALA A 586 -1.46 16.23 17.18
C ALA A 586 -1.37 14.94 18.02
N GLY A 587 -1.44 13.78 17.37
CA GLY A 587 -1.28 12.47 18.01
C GLY A 587 0.09 12.32 18.67
N TYR A 588 1.17 12.68 17.97
CA TYR A 588 2.55 12.61 18.45
C TYR A 588 2.82 13.62 19.56
N LEU A 589 2.44 14.89 19.40
CA LEU A 589 2.56 15.91 20.45
C LEU A 589 1.88 15.45 21.74
N SER A 590 0.78 14.69 21.65
CA SER A 590 0.05 14.22 22.83
C SER A 590 0.87 13.26 23.70
N THR A 591 1.87 12.59 23.12
CA THR A 591 2.81 11.72 23.84
C THR A 591 3.95 12.51 24.49
N GLN A 592 4.28 13.68 23.94
CA GLN A 592 5.39 14.54 24.38
C GLN A 592 4.95 15.60 25.40
N SER A 593 3.90 16.35 25.10
CA SER A 593 3.35 17.42 25.95
C SER A 593 1.86 17.64 25.68
N LYS A 594 1.06 17.55 26.75
CA LYS A 594 -0.37 17.86 26.70
C LYS A 594 -0.59 19.33 26.32
N GLU A 595 0.26 20.23 26.81
CA GLU A 595 0.18 21.67 26.58
C GLU A 595 0.43 22.02 25.11
N LYS A 596 1.46 21.45 24.49
CA LYS A 596 1.75 21.68 23.06
C LYS A 596 0.58 21.19 22.18
N THR A 597 0.08 19.98 22.45
CA THR A 597 -1.07 19.41 21.73
C THR A 597 -2.31 20.28 21.86
N THR A 598 -2.62 20.71 23.09
CA THR A 598 -3.77 21.56 23.37
C THR A 598 -3.66 22.90 22.65
N ARG A 599 -2.45 23.48 22.61
CA ARG A 599 -2.17 24.73 21.89
C ARG A 599 -2.42 24.58 20.39
N LEU A 600 -1.91 23.51 19.77
CA LEU A 600 -2.13 23.23 18.35
C LEU A 600 -3.62 23.08 18.03
N ILE A 601 -4.33 22.20 18.74
CA ILE A 601 -5.74 21.92 18.50
C ILE A 601 -6.59 23.19 18.67
N LYS A 602 -6.30 23.98 19.71
CA LYS A 602 -6.98 25.25 19.94
C LYS A 602 -6.68 26.26 18.82
N ALA A 603 -5.42 26.37 18.41
CA ALA A 603 -5.03 27.27 17.33
C ALA A 603 -5.77 26.92 16.02
N ILE A 604 -5.87 25.63 15.67
CA ILE A 604 -6.64 25.16 14.52
C ILE A 604 -8.12 25.56 14.68
N ALA A 605 -8.75 25.25 15.81
CA ALA A 605 -10.16 25.55 16.04
C ALA A 605 -10.51 27.06 16.06
N ASP A 606 -9.55 27.90 16.44
CA ASP A 606 -9.70 29.36 16.51
C ASP A 606 -9.32 30.05 15.18
N ASN A 607 -8.71 29.33 14.24
CA ASN A 607 -8.34 29.88 12.94
C ASN A 607 -9.59 30.10 12.07
N LYS A 608 -9.90 31.38 11.83
CA LYS A 608 -11.04 31.81 11.02
C LYS A 608 -10.79 31.69 9.51
N THR A 609 -9.54 31.52 9.10
CA THR A 609 -9.19 31.28 7.70
C THR A 609 -9.36 29.81 7.43
N GLU A 610 -10.50 29.45 6.84
CA GLU A 610 -10.83 28.08 6.47
C GLU A 610 -11.21 28.01 4.99
N PRO A 611 -10.85 26.92 4.28
CA PRO A 611 -11.21 26.73 2.88
C PRO A 611 -12.73 26.67 2.71
N GLU A 612 -13.41 26.17 3.74
CA GLU A 612 -14.83 25.90 3.79
C GLU A 612 -15.34 26.09 5.23
N PRO A 613 -16.60 26.50 5.44
CA PRO A 613 -17.18 26.65 6.77
C PRO A 613 -16.98 25.42 7.65
N TYR A 614 -16.51 25.65 8.88
CA TYR A 614 -16.30 24.63 9.92
C TYR A 614 -15.20 23.61 9.65
N HIS A 615 -14.47 23.71 8.53
CA HIS A 615 -13.39 22.78 8.19
C HIS A 615 -12.36 22.67 9.32
N ASN A 616 -11.89 23.80 9.82
CA ASN A 616 -10.89 23.83 10.89
C ASN A 616 -11.46 23.29 12.21
N LEU A 617 -12.74 23.53 12.47
CA LEU A 617 -13.41 23.05 13.67
C LEU A 617 -13.54 21.52 13.65
N VAL A 618 -13.89 20.93 12.51
CA VAL A 618 -13.92 19.47 12.29
C VAL A 618 -12.52 18.88 12.43
N LEU A 619 -11.52 19.48 11.78
CA LEU A 619 -10.13 19.02 11.86
C LEU A 619 -9.60 19.02 13.30
N ALA A 620 -9.83 20.09 14.05
CA ALA A 620 -9.45 20.18 15.46
C ALA A 620 -10.13 19.07 16.30
N ALA A 621 -11.39 18.79 15.99
CA ALA A 621 -12.15 17.72 16.60
C ALA A 621 -11.51 16.33 16.35
N GLU A 622 -11.11 16.07 15.11
CA GLU A 622 -10.41 14.82 14.75
C GLU A 622 -9.03 14.71 15.41
N CYS A 623 -8.31 15.82 15.53
CA CYS A 623 -7.07 15.87 16.32
C CYS A 623 -7.30 15.46 17.78
N VAL A 624 -8.43 15.87 18.39
CA VAL A 624 -8.79 15.43 19.76
C VAL A 624 -8.99 13.92 19.84
N ARG A 625 -9.66 13.34 18.84
CA ARG A 625 -9.88 11.88 18.77
C ARG A 625 -8.56 11.12 18.73
N ASP A 626 -7.65 11.55 17.85
CA ASP A 626 -6.37 10.89 17.62
C ASP A 626 -5.38 11.11 18.80
N ALA A 627 -5.35 12.32 19.38
CA ALA A 627 -4.60 12.61 20.62
C ALA A 627 -5.20 11.93 21.86
N GLY A 628 -6.51 11.69 21.87
CA GLY A 628 -7.27 11.17 22.99
C GLY A 628 -7.50 12.18 24.12
N ALA A 629 -8.76 12.35 24.51
CA ALA A 629 -9.28 13.17 25.61
C ALA A 629 -8.31 13.41 26.78
N ASN A 630 -7.80 12.33 27.39
CA ASN A 630 -6.98 12.36 28.61
C ASN A 630 -5.58 12.99 28.42
N ARG A 631 -5.15 13.28 27.19
CA ARG A 631 -3.85 13.89 26.87
C ARG A 631 -3.96 15.33 26.39
N ILE A 632 -5.11 15.96 26.63
CA ILE A 632 -5.35 17.37 26.37
C ILE A 632 -5.59 18.07 27.71
N VAL A 633 -5.16 19.32 27.82
CA VAL A 633 -5.29 20.13 29.03
C VAL A 633 -6.67 20.80 29.06
N GLY A 634 -7.33 20.74 30.21
CA GLY A 634 -8.58 21.45 30.46
C GLY A 634 -9.78 20.80 29.79
N ASN A 635 -10.75 21.62 29.39
CA ASN A 635 -12.05 21.21 28.85
C ASN A 635 -12.17 21.43 27.33
N LEU A 636 -11.05 21.49 26.60
CA LEU A 636 -11.02 21.80 25.17
C LEU A 636 -11.93 20.86 24.36
N GLU A 637 -11.96 19.57 24.70
CA GLU A 637 -12.88 18.61 24.10
C GLU A 637 -14.35 19.03 24.25
N THR A 638 -14.74 19.41 25.47
CA THR A 638 -16.10 19.87 25.78
C THR A 638 -16.40 21.20 25.11
N GLU A 639 -15.42 22.09 24.99
CA GLU A 639 -15.54 23.36 24.29
C GLU A 639 -15.78 23.16 22.79
N LEU A 640 -14.96 22.32 22.13
CA LEU A 640 -15.11 21.97 20.72
C LEU A 640 -16.45 21.28 20.46
N ARG A 641 -16.87 20.37 21.36
CA ARG A 641 -18.18 19.74 21.31
C ARG A 641 -19.31 20.77 21.32
N LYS A 642 -19.27 21.74 22.24
CA LYS A 642 -20.29 22.80 22.34
C LYS A 642 -20.28 23.71 21.12
N ARG A 643 -19.09 24.04 20.59
CA ARG A 643 -18.96 24.85 19.37
C ARG A 643 -19.53 24.12 18.17
N LEU A 644 -19.19 22.85 17.96
CA LEU A 644 -19.78 22.01 16.93
C LEU A 644 -21.31 21.93 17.07
N GLN A 645 -21.84 21.68 18.28
CA GLN A 645 -23.28 21.67 18.54
C GLN A 645 -23.96 22.99 18.16
N ARG A 646 -23.42 24.12 18.61
CA ARG A 646 -24.00 25.44 18.33
C ARG A 646 -24.06 25.76 16.84
N GLU A 647 -23.08 25.31 16.07
CA GLU A 647 -23.06 25.47 14.61
C GLU A 647 -24.00 24.47 13.89
N LEU A 648 -24.26 23.31 14.51
CA LEU A 648 -25.15 22.26 14.01
C LEU A 648 -26.63 22.44 14.38
N GLU A 649 -26.96 23.28 15.35
CA GLU A 649 -28.34 23.51 15.84
C GLU A 649 -29.25 24.33 14.90
N PRO A 650 -28.81 25.40 14.21
CA PRO A 650 -29.70 26.27 13.45
C PRO A 650 -30.34 25.54 12.27
N PRO A 651 -31.67 25.38 12.16
CA PRO A 651 -32.29 24.56 11.11
C PRO A 651 -31.91 25.04 9.72
N ILE A 652 -31.63 24.10 8.80
CA ILE A 652 -31.42 24.42 7.39
C ILE A 652 -32.72 25.09 6.89
N ALA A 653 -32.62 26.35 6.46
CA ALA A 653 -33.78 27.07 5.94
C ALA A 653 -34.43 26.24 4.82
N LYS A 654 -35.76 26.10 4.84
CA LYS A 654 -36.51 25.39 3.80
C LYS A 654 -37.06 26.39 2.78
N GLY A 655 -36.99 26.07 1.49
CA GLY A 655 -37.63 26.82 0.39
C GLY A 655 -36.66 27.38 -0.66
N PRO A 656 -37.18 27.92 -1.79
CA PRO A 656 -36.37 28.39 -2.92
C PRO A 656 -35.39 29.52 -2.55
N PHE A 657 -35.69 30.29 -1.50
CA PHE A 657 -34.80 31.34 -0.98
C PHE A 657 -33.70 30.83 -0.04
N ALA A 658 -33.78 29.59 0.46
CA ALA A 658 -32.77 29.03 1.35
C ALA A 658 -31.41 28.83 0.65
N LYS A 659 -31.43 28.40 -0.62
CA LYS A 659 -30.22 28.29 -1.45
C LYS A 659 -29.52 29.64 -1.60
N LEU A 660 -30.30 30.71 -1.79
CA LEU A 660 -29.81 32.08 -1.91
C LEU A 660 -29.29 32.61 -0.57
N GLN A 661 -29.92 32.24 0.54
CA GLN A 661 -29.53 32.67 1.89
C GLN A 661 -28.26 31.97 2.39
N ILE A 662 -28.08 30.68 2.08
CA ILE A 662 -26.84 29.93 2.33
C ILE A 662 -25.71 30.51 1.49
N TRP A 663 -25.94 30.75 0.20
CA TRP A 663 -24.95 31.39 -0.67
C TRP A 663 -24.58 32.81 -0.20
N MET A 664 -25.56 33.63 0.20
CA MET A 664 -25.30 34.99 0.71
C MET A 664 -24.61 35.04 2.08
N LYS A 665 -24.85 34.07 2.97
CA LYS A 665 -24.25 34.05 4.32
C LYS A 665 -22.92 33.31 4.40
N GLN A 666 -22.76 32.24 3.63
CA GLN A 666 -21.63 31.31 3.75
C GLN A 666 -20.81 31.18 2.46
N GLY A 667 -21.25 31.76 1.33
CA GLY A 667 -20.49 31.74 0.07
C GLY A 667 -20.42 30.39 -0.62
N ILE A 668 -21.15 29.38 -0.14
CA ILE A 668 -21.08 27.98 -0.59
C ILE A 668 -22.43 27.47 -1.11
N SER A 669 -22.39 26.36 -1.86
CA SER A 669 -23.60 25.69 -2.35
C SER A 669 -24.38 25.03 -1.21
N ALA A 670 -25.69 24.83 -1.40
CA ALA A 670 -26.53 24.14 -0.41
C ALA A 670 -26.10 22.68 -0.18
N GLU A 671 -25.54 22.01 -1.19
CA GLU A 671 -24.99 20.65 -1.07
C GLU A 671 -23.72 20.62 -0.21
N ALA A 672 -22.80 21.58 -0.40
CA ALA A 672 -21.60 21.72 0.43
C ALA A 672 -21.97 21.99 1.90
N ALA A 673 -22.97 22.84 2.15
CA ALA A 673 -23.44 23.16 3.50
C ALA A 673 -24.06 21.94 4.22
N ILE A 674 -24.82 21.09 3.52
CA ILE A 674 -25.40 19.86 4.09
C ILE A 674 -24.29 18.87 4.47
N LYS A 675 -23.35 18.67 3.56
CA LYS A 675 -22.22 17.76 3.71
C LYS A 675 -21.33 18.12 4.90
N GLN A 676 -21.01 19.40 5.07
CA GLN A 676 -20.21 19.88 6.22
C GLN A 676 -20.94 19.71 7.54
N ARG A 677 -22.27 19.85 7.54
CA ARG A 677 -23.10 19.60 8.71
C ARG A 677 -23.09 18.13 9.13
N ILE A 678 -22.97 17.21 8.17
CA ILE A 678 -22.78 15.78 8.46
C ILE A 678 -21.40 15.55 9.09
N ALA A 679 -20.33 16.06 8.48
CA ALA A 679 -18.97 15.93 9.01
C ALA A 679 -18.83 16.50 10.44
N ALA A 680 -19.44 17.66 10.70
CA ALA A 680 -19.48 18.25 12.04
C ALA A 680 -20.30 17.41 13.05
N ALA A 681 -21.43 16.82 12.63
CA ALA A 681 -22.22 15.93 13.49
C ALA A 681 -21.49 14.62 13.79
N GLU A 682 -20.72 14.10 12.84
CA GLU A 682 -19.88 12.92 13.03
C GLU A 682 -18.70 13.18 13.95
N ALA A 683 -17.96 14.28 13.72
CA ALA A 683 -16.91 14.74 14.61
C ALA A 683 -17.44 14.86 16.04
N LEU A 684 -18.62 15.45 16.21
CA LEU A 684 -19.30 15.55 17.49
C LEU A 684 -19.59 14.17 18.13
N GLY A 685 -20.07 13.20 17.34
CA GLY A 685 -20.31 11.83 17.80
C GLY A 685 -19.04 11.09 18.21
N LYS A 686 -17.94 11.29 17.47
CA LYS A 686 -16.63 10.64 17.68
C LYS A 686 -15.91 11.15 18.94
N ILE A 687 -16.19 12.38 19.37
CA ILE A 687 -15.47 13.04 20.47
C ILE A 687 -16.30 13.06 21.75
N GLY A 688 -17.62 13.22 21.64
CA GLY A 688 -18.46 13.42 22.82
C GLY A 688 -18.98 12.15 23.49
N GLY A 689 -18.91 10.99 22.84
CA GLY A 689 -19.92 9.96 23.09
C GLY A 689 -21.34 10.51 22.84
N SER A 690 -22.29 9.64 22.53
CA SER A 690 -23.66 10.12 22.35
C SER A 690 -24.16 10.76 23.65
N GLN A 691 -24.59 12.03 23.61
CA GLN A 691 -25.32 12.66 24.71
C GLN A 691 -26.78 12.19 24.76
N TYR A 692 -27.22 11.47 23.74
CA TYR A 692 -28.59 11.02 23.57
C TYR A 692 -28.78 9.57 24.04
N TRP A 693 -27.71 8.85 24.42
CA TRP A 693 -27.78 7.53 25.09
C TRP A 693 -26.43 7.08 25.67
N THR A 694 -26.44 6.24 26.71
CA THR A 694 -25.27 5.51 27.25
C THR A 694 -25.27 4.05 26.81
N MET A 695 -24.10 3.45 26.63
CA MET A 695 -24.00 2.00 26.44
C MET A 695 -24.38 1.27 27.75
N PRO A 696 -25.14 0.17 27.70
CA PRO A 696 -25.61 -0.50 26.49
C PRO A 696 -26.99 -0.01 26.02
N TYR A 697 -27.72 0.78 26.81
CA TYR A 697 -29.19 0.92 26.72
C TYR A 697 -29.77 2.30 27.14
N GLY A 698 -29.22 3.43 26.70
CA GLY A 698 -29.87 4.72 26.98
C GLY A 698 -31.26 4.83 26.32
N GLU A 699 -32.24 5.36 27.07
CA GLU A 699 -33.58 5.65 26.55
C GLU A 699 -33.52 6.72 25.45
N PRO A 700 -34.26 6.56 24.32
CA PRO A 700 -34.38 7.60 23.32
C PRO A 700 -34.97 8.87 23.93
N ASP A 701 -34.44 10.02 23.53
CA ASP A 701 -35.03 11.30 23.90
C ASP A 701 -36.26 11.58 23.02
N TRP A 702 -37.44 11.67 23.63
CA TRP A 702 -38.72 11.78 22.94
C TRP A 702 -39.18 13.22 22.83
N VAL A 703 -39.60 13.62 21.64
CA VAL A 703 -40.22 14.91 21.34
C VAL A 703 -41.73 14.72 21.29
N ASN A 704 -42.47 15.48 22.10
CA ASN A 704 -43.93 15.53 22.04
C ASN A 704 -44.38 16.32 20.81
N ILE A 705 -45.27 15.71 20.01
CA ILE A 705 -45.94 16.34 18.88
C ILE A 705 -47.42 16.52 19.25
N PRO A 706 -47.90 17.77 19.40
CA PRO A 706 -49.27 18.02 19.81
C PRO A 706 -50.26 17.60 18.72
N ALA A 707 -51.48 17.24 19.14
CA ALA A 707 -52.57 16.95 18.23
C ALA A 707 -52.90 18.15 17.34
N GLY A 708 -53.19 17.91 16.06
CA GLY A 708 -53.50 18.98 15.11
C GLY A 708 -53.60 18.55 13.66
N GLU A 709 -53.88 19.51 12.78
CA GLU A 709 -53.83 19.31 11.32
C GLU A 709 -52.40 19.48 10.81
N PHE A 710 -51.91 18.47 10.10
CA PHE A 710 -50.60 18.45 9.46
C PHE A 710 -50.74 18.24 7.96
N THR A 711 -49.77 18.73 7.20
CA THR A 711 -49.70 18.51 5.75
C THR A 711 -48.72 17.37 5.47
N MET A 712 -49.19 16.31 4.82
CA MET A 712 -48.42 15.11 4.47
C MET A 712 -48.36 14.95 2.96
N GLY A 713 -47.22 14.48 2.44
CA GLY A 713 -46.98 14.26 1.01
C GLY A 713 -45.98 15.23 0.39
N GLU A 714 -45.54 14.90 -0.83
CA GLU A 714 -44.67 15.79 -1.62
C GLU A 714 -45.40 17.06 -2.06
N PRO A 715 -44.71 18.16 -2.42
CA PRO A 715 -45.35 19.45 -2.71
C PRO A 715 -46.49 19.42 -3.75
N LYS A 716 -46.46 18.44 -4.67
CA LYS A 716 -47.48 18.24 -5.71
C LYS A 716 -48.65 17.34 -5.27
N GLU A 717 -48.50 16.61 -4.16
CA GLU A 717 -49.46 15.62 -3.62
C GLU A 717 -49.78 15.87 -2.13
N ALA A 718 -49.46 17.06 -1.65
CA ALA A 718 -49.63 17.46 -0.26
C ALA A 718 -51.12 17.51 0.11
N HIS A 719 -51.52 16.74 1.13
CA HIS A 719 -52.88 16.71 1.66
C HIS A 719 -52.86 16.88 3.18
N ARG A 720 -53.99 17.33 3.73
CA ARG A 720 -54.13 17.53 5.18
C ARG A 720 -54.55 16.26 5.87
N VAL A 721 -53.94 16.00 7.02
CA VAL A 721 -54.25 14.87 7.90
C VAL A 721 -54.35 15.40 9.33
N ALA A 722 -55.42 15.01 10.03
CA ALA A 722 -55.55 15.27 11.46
C ALA A 722 -54.86 14.15 12.22
N LEU A 723 -53.86 14.49 13.03
CA LEU A 723 -53.11 13.54 13.86
C LEU A 723 -53.42 13.79 15.34
N ALA A 724 -53.56 12.70 16.10
CA ALA A 724 -53.58 12.76 17.55
C ALA A 724 -52.20 13.15 18.10
N GLU A 725 -52.11 13.46 19.39
CA GLU A 725 -50.84 13.69 20.06
C GLU A 725 -50.00 12.41 20.04
N PHE A 726 -48.72 12.52 19.69
CA PHE A 726 -47.78 11.39 19.69
C PHE A 726 -46.38 11.86 20.05
N TYR A 727 -45.51 10.90 20.39
CA TYR A 727 -44.10 11.15 20.64
C TYR A 727 -43.27 10.62 19.48
N ILE A 728 -42.22 11.34 19.10
CA ILE A 728 -41.25 10.90 18.11
C ILE A 728 -39.84 11.06 18.67
N SER A 729 -38.94 10.13 18.39
CA SER A 729 -37.57 10.22 18.89
C SER A 729 -36.86 11.43 18.24
N ARG A 730 -36.09 12.17 19.05
CA ARG A 730 -35.34 13.35 18.59
C ARG A 730 -34.26 13.01 17.58
N VAL A 731 -33.71 11.79 17.67
CA VAL A 731 -32.71 11.22 16.77
C VAL A 731 -33.14 9.82 16.33
N PRO A 732 -32.64 9.29 15.19
CA PRO A 732 -32.96 7.94 14.75
C PRO A 732 -32.62 6.88 15.81
N ILE A 733 -33.51 5.89 15.99
CA ILE A 733 -33.32 4.74 16.88
C ILE A 733 -32.15 3.88 16.37
N THR A 734 -31.27 3.44 17.27
CA THR A 734 -30.09 2.63 16.89
C THR A 734 -30.38 1.13 16.81
N ASN A 735 -29.49 0.34 16.19
CA ASN A 735 -29.61 -1.12 16.17
C ASN A 735 -29.62 -1.72 17.60
N ALA A 736 -28.81 -1.19 18.53
CA ALA A 736 -28.82 -1.64 19.92
C ALA A 736 -30.14 -1.37 20.64
N GLN A 737 -30.77 -0.22 20.38
CA GLN A 737 -32.07 0.12 20.93
C GLN A 737 -33.18 -0.73 20.31
N TYR A 738 -33.15 -0.94 19.00
CA TYR A 738 -34.10 -1.81 18.31
C TYR A 738 -33.97 -3.28 18.75
N GLU A 739 -32.78 -3.71 19.19
CA GLU A 739 -32.57 -5.06 19.74
C GLU A 739 -33.42 -5.30 21.00
N LEU A 740 -33.63 -4.27 21.81
CA LEU A 740 -34.51 -4.36 22.98
C LEU A 740 -35.97 -4.59 22.55
N PHE A 741 -36.44 -3.86 21.53
CA PHE A 741 -37.77 -4.06 20.96
C PHE A 741 -37.93 -5.50 20.43
N VAL A 742 -36.98 -5.99 19.64
CA VAL A 742 -36.96 -7.36 19.09
C VAL A 742 -36.96 -8.41 20.22
N LYS A 743 -36.15 -8.22 21.26
CA LYS A 743 -36.08 -9.13 22.41
C LYS A 743 -37.37 -9.13 23.24
N ALA A 744 -37.99 -7.96 23.45
CA ALA A 744 -39.17 -7.81 24.29
C ALA A 744 -40.45 -8.30 23.59
N THR A 745 -40.58 -8.05 22.29
CA THR A 745 -41.79 -8.36 21.52
C THR A 745 -41.71 -9.70 20.78
N GLY A 746 -40.49 -10.23 20.60
CA GLY A 746 -40.25 -11.41 19.77
C GLY A 746 -40.33 -11.14 18.27
N HIS A 747 -40.36 -9.87 17.86
CA HIS A 747 -40.43 -9.44 16.46
C HIS A 747 -39.29 -10.01 15.61
N GLU A 748 -39.50 -10.19 14.31
CA GLU A 748 -38.42 -10.53 13.39
C GLU A 748 -37.37 -9.40 13.33
N PRO A 749 -36.07 -9.74 13.45
CA PRO A 749 -34.99 -8.77 13.29
C PRO A 749 -34.95 -8.17 11.88
N PRO A 750 -34.38 -6.96 11.72
CA PRO A 750 -34.19 -6.35 10.41
C PRO A 750 -33.31 -7.20 9.49
N LYS A 751 -33.56 -7.15 8.18
CA LYS A 751 -32.91 -8.02 7.18
C LYS A 751 -31.38 -7.92 7.13
N HIS A 752 -30.79 -6.82 7.58
CA HIS A 752 -29.33 -6.64 7.62
C HIS A 752 -28.66 -7.25 8.85
N TRP A 753 -29.42 -7.85 9.77
CA TRP A 753 -28.89 -8.53 10.95
C TRP A 753 -28.54 -9.99 10.62
N ASN A 754 -27.42 -10.49 11.15
CA ASN A 754 -27.05 -11.90 11.00
C ASN A 754 -27.81 -12.72 12.06
N GLY A 755 -29.08 -13.04 11.77
CA GLY A 755 -30.00 -13.69 12.71
C GLY A 755 -30.58 -12.70 13.74
N LYS A 756 -30.68 -13.11 15.02
CA LYS A 756 -31.22 -12.27 16.12
C LYS A 756 -30.22 -11.31 16.76
N ARG A 757 -29.03 -11.16 16.17
CA ARG A 757 -27.95 -10.35 16.75
C ARG A 757 -27.70 -9.12 15.90
N VAL A 758 -27.54 -8.00 16.60
CA VAL A 758 -27.03 -6.76 16.01
C VAL A 758 -25.69 -7.03 15.33
N PRO A 759 -25.44 -6.54 14.11
CA PRO A 759 -24.13 -6.61 13.49
C PRO A 759 -23.08 -5.96 14.37
N ARG A 760 -22.02 -6.70 14.71
CA ARG A 760 -20.96 -6.26 15.64
C ARG A 760 -20.28 -4.99 15.10
N GLY A 761 -20.22 -3.93 15.90
CA GLY A 761 -19.72 -2.61 15.50
C GLY A 761 -20.78 -1.66 14.90
N LYS A 762 -22.04 -2.12 14.73
CA LYS A 762 -23.17 -1.30 14.25
C LYS A 762 -24.17 -0.97 15.34
N GLU A 763 -23.82 -1.20 16.61
CA GLU A 763 -24.70 -1.03 17.77
C GLU A 763 -25.25 0.40 17.86
N ILE A 764 -24.42 1.39 17.50
CA ILE A 764 -24.76 2.83 17.56
C ILE A 764 -25.32 3.40 16.24
N HIS A 765 -25.41 2.58 15.19
CA HIS A 765 -25.95 3.01 13.90
C HIS A 765 -27.47 3.04 13.94
N PRO A 766 -28.13 3.95 13.20
CA PRO A 766 -29.58 3.90 13.00
C PRO A 766 -30.02 2.51 12.52
N VAL A 767 -31.10 2.00 13.09
CA VAL A 767 -31.75 0.80 12.56
C VAL A 767 -32.43 1.17 11.23
N VAL A 768 -32.22 0.34 10.22
CA VAL A 768 -32.77 0.49 8.87
C VAL A 768 -33.56 -0.76 8.51
N TYR A 769 -34.34 -0.71 7.43
CA TYR A 769 -35.27 -1.78 7.04
C TYR A 769 -36.33 -2.12 8.10
N VAL A 770 -36.72 -1.11 8.88
CA VAL A 770 -37.86 -1.18 9.81
C VAL A 770 -39.14 -0.78 9.08
N SER A 771 -40.22 -1.50 9.35
CA SER A 771 -41.52 -1.21 8.78
C SER A 771 -42.15 0.01 9.47
N TRP A 772 -43.14 0.64 8.82
CA TRP A 772 -43.90 1.71 9.48
C TRP A 772 -44.73 1.17 10.66
N HIS A 773 -45.06 -0.13 10.69
CA HIS A 773 -45.66 -0.77 11.86
C HIS A 773 -44.67 -0.86 13.03
N ASP A 774 -43.38 -1.06 12.75
CA ASP A 774 -42.35 -1.16 13.78
C ASP A 774 -42.02 0.21 14.40
N ALA A 775 -42.34 1.28 13.68
CA ALA A 775 -42.13 2.67 14.08
C ALA A 775 -43.30 3.25 14.90
N LEU A 776 -44.44 2.55 14.95
CA LEU A 776 -45.60 2.87 15.80
C LEU A 776 -45.51 2.07 17.10
#